data_AF-A0A8T3WTS1-F1
#
_entry.id   AF-A0A8T3WTS1-F1
#
_cell.length_a   1.000
_cell.length_b   1.000
_cell.length_c   1.000
_cell.angle_alpha   90.00
_cell.angle_beta   90.00
_cell.angle_gamma   90.00
#
_symmetry.space_group_name_H-M   'P 1'
#
loop_
_entity.id
_entity.type
_entity.pdbx_description
1 polymer ?
#
loop_
_entity_poly.entity_id
_entity_poly.type
_entity_poly.pdbx_seq_one_letter_code
_entity_poly.pdbx_strand_id
1 'polypeptide(L)'
;MIRKAKEAIKKLEFGVLQFLVGALMLIGLVGYFGSVPADLDWIDHTISFIVFSYLFYKLNITSILFGKTSKSANLMIILSYFSLFFKDILSYTRLDAFNFKIIKFVYHGYLFFRDNLAAANIAAFYIGIGGIFIVSIYLAKKIEVSHPSFLYAIYQKKIKNVLIKFLSIFVLLLGFYHFVFSTILEWLEFAIDDPVVATGIIFYAYSIAKHHQKFHPDNVIFKIGDYSQRLYRKFVSLFHYKKTLPLAISGLLVMHALADLGVFAYSLTFMKENPYLQELSSSHVPFLKLFLGDMPGMPSYAAIPLLIGYLLNALSLIVFLLIPIVVWAQMMSQKEFHFNRVVLFFVYSSAVAYILLPGYIIRPLADASISGVDISSVSLLKSSSVLDRFFPDKSTMITAVSLVSIIFGLAVYALGSNPKIRRELYAILIIGGLVFYTAYIYYFFSSLLFYFYNSIIDVIFTRHFLIGISLLIILMLSAVFYMGGYLVFLYEVVMEYHKKKWSEPIDEELVFAIKSIKSIERGVAKPKRGQAALDVFKYALAAFVSIAVLVAGYRMVSGVSEKSCNAEIAEFEIGMKGIDKSLHFGSRELQDINVPCKVDKIYFLDLNRNPEPEKFKETPIMEDALRSGINNNIFLVKGGDVKRSFYAGNLEIVYPYYICFLPKFDRISFFAEGAGKSAKIASACSQPECTLIPVDIGRDEARNVINEILNSCTNCPTDIDSEMAQIEPTKRNVEIFRKFIVCDGITRVEIVIKPKKGAELKGFRLYEYIPKTCIDDLNKYLSDATDGGGEIFIKNDPLIMWHFGDVGDGKRVSYKLNAELSEECAQSIQGLGIVQLIEGNVIQNTPPRFIEELPDAQLTWVGMHNNVIKKTLWQYAEDDETRKQDLIFTIASQTDSNLVECLVTAQNHIDCEVKENTQGTSTVTVQVSDSELTAQSSFDIAIKENEGEVEEEG
;
A
#
# COMPACT_ATOMS: atom_id res chain seq x y z
N MET A 1 25.73 -5.50 28.93
CA MET A 1 24.56 -6.18 29.52
C MET A 1 23.22 -5.47 29.25
N ILE A 2 23.03 -4.20 29.63
CA ILE A 2 21.73 -3.48 29.58
C ILE A 2 20.97 -3.62 28.24
N ARG A 3 21.64 -3.59 27.07
CA ARG A 3 20.96 -3.79 25.77
C ARG A 3 20.31 -5.17 25.63
N LYS A 4 21.05 -6.25 25.95
CA LYS A 4 20.52 -7.63 25.98
C LYS A 4 19.36 -7.78 26.98
N ALA A 5 19.43 -7.11 28.13
CA ALA A 5 18.32 -7.09 29.10
C ALA A 5 17.06 -6.41 28.52
N LYS A 6 17.20 -5.25 27.86
CA LYS A 6 16.08 -4.57 27.17
C LYS A 6 15.52 -5.38 25.99
N GLU A 7 16.37 -6.10 25.26
CA GLU A 7 15.96 -7.02 24.19
C GLU A 7 15.20 -8.24 24.74
N ALA A 8 15.68 -8.83 25.84
CA ALA A 8 15.01 -9.94 26.53
C ALA A 8 13.65 -9.51 27.12
N ILE A 9 13.59 -8.36 27.79
CA ILE A 9 12.33 -7.79 28.31
C ILE A 9 11.34 -7.55 27.17
N LYS A 10 11.77 -6.96 26.04
CA LYS A 10 10.88 -6.79 24.87
C LYS A 10 10.35 -8.11 24.30
N LYS A 11 11.19 -9.16 24.24
CA LYS A 11 10.75 -10.49 23.80
C LYS A 11 9.76 -11.12 24.79
N LEU A 12 9.98 -10.92 26.09
CA LEU A 12 9.07 -11.38 27.14
C LEU A 12 7.73 -10.62 27.11
N GLU A 13 7.74 -9.28 27.02
CA GLU A 13 6.53 -8.44 26.86
C GLU A 13 5.69 -8.91 25.67
N PHE A 14 6.33 -9.16 24.53
CA PHE A 14 5.64 -9.60 23.32
C PHE A 14 5.09 -11.03 23.46
N GLY A 15 5.88 -11.98 23.98
CA GLY A 15 5.46 -13.36 24.19
C GLY A 15 4.32 -13.49 25.21
N VAL A 16 4.37 -12.75 26.32
CA VAL A 16 3.30 -12.72 27.33
C VAL A 16 2.01 -12.12 26.76
N LEU A 17 2.09 -11.02 25.99
CA LEU A 17 0.91 -10.44 25.35
C LEU A 17 0.30 -11.38 24.31
N GLN A 18 1.11 -12.05 23.49
CA GLN A 18 0.64 -13.06 22.54
C GLN A 18 0.00 -14.27 23.24
N PHE A 19 0.59 -14.73 24.34
CA PHE A 19 0.04 -15.83 25.14
C PHE A 19 -1.32 -15.45 25.76
N LEU A 20 -1.43 -14.26 26.38
CA LEU A 20 -2.68 -13.77 26.96
C LEU A 20 -3.77 -13.64 25.91
N VAL A 21 -3.50 -13.00 24.77
CA VAL A 21 -4.49 -12.87 23.67
C VAL A 21 -4.86 -14.24 23.09
N GLY A 22 -3.91 -15.18 23.00
CA GLY A 22 -4.19 -16.56 22.58
C GLY A 22 -5.01 -17.36 23.60
N ALA A 23 -4.87 -17.06 24.90
CA ALA A 23 -5.66 -17.66 25.96
C ALA A 23 -7.10 -17.12 25.99
N LEU A 24 -7.29 -15.80 25.89
CA LEU A 24 -8.60 -15.16 25.72
C LEU A 24 -9.34 -15.76 24.51
N MET A 25 -8.66 -15.83 23.36
CA MET A 25 -9.19 -16.44 22.14
C MET A 25 -9.57 -17.93 22.31
N LEU A 26 -8.96 -18.65 23.24
CA LEU A 26 -9.34 -20.04 23.53
C LEU A 26 -10.52 -20.13 24.50
N ILE A 27 -10.59 -19.24 25.50
CA ILE A 27 -11.69 -19.22 26.48
C ILE A 27 -12.99 -18.75 25.80
N GLY A 28 -13.00 -17.63 25.08
CA GLY A 28 -14.15 -17.17 24.30
C GLY A 28 -14.58 -18.14 23.18
N LEU A 29 -13.67 -18.99 22.67
CA LEU A 29 -14.08 -20.09 21.78
C LEU A 29 -14.88 -21.17 22.53
N VAL A 30 -14.46 -21.51 23.76
CA VAL A 30 -15.19 -22.45 24.61
C VAL A 30 -16.50 -21.82 25.11
N GLY A 31 -16.51 -20.52 25.41
CA GLY A 31 -17.68 -19.73 25.80
C GLY A 31 -18.75 -19.67 24.70
N TYR A 32 -18.32 -19.49 23.45
CA TYR A 32 -19.23 -19.52 22.31
C TYR A 32 -19.92 -20.88 22.12
N PHE A 33 -19.20 -21.98 22.31
CA PHE A 33 -19.71 -23.35 22.07
C PHE A 33 -20.29 -24.06 23.30
N GLY A 34 -20.12 -23.52 24.51
CA GLY A 34 -20.62 -24.13 25.75
C GLY A 34 -20.47 -23.24 26.98
N SER A 35 -20.91 -23.73 28.14
CA SER A 35 -20.75 -23.01 29.41
C SER A 35 -19.30 -23.09 29.90
N VAL A 36 -18.57 -21.98 29.84
CA VAL A 36 -17.29 -21.83 30.55
C VAL A 36 -17.55 -21.83 32.06
N PRO A 37 -16.70 -22.49 32.88
CA PRO A 37 -16.78 -22.37 34.34
C PRO A 37 -16.59 -20.92 34.79
N ALA A 38 -17.45 -20.44 35.69
CA ALA A 38 -17.47 -19.06 36.18
C ALA A 38 -16.09 -18.50 36.60
N ASP A 39 -15.19 -19.32 37.18
CA ASP A 39 -13.81 -18.88 37.51
C ASP A 39 -13.03 -18.40 36.28
N LEU A 40 -13.18 -19.10 35.15
CA LEU A 40 -12.46 -18.84 33.90
C LEU A 40 -13.12 -17.72 33.11
N ASP A 41 -14.45 -17.67 33.11
CA ASP A 41 -15.25 -16.62 32.50
C ASP A 41 -14.95 -15.25 33.13
N TRP A 42 -14.95 -15.17 34.47
CA TRP A 42 -14.55 -13.97 35.21
C TRP A 42 -13.08 -13.57 34.93
N ILE A 43 -12.19 -14.55 34.76
CA ILE A 43 -10.79 -14.30 34.37
C ILE A 43 -10.70 -13.72 32.96
N ASP A 44 -11.50 -14.20 32.01
CA ASP A 44 -11.54 -13.75 30.62
C ASP A 44 -11.88 -12.25 30.58
N HIS A 45 -13.03 -11.88 31.14
CA HIS A 45 -13.51 -10.51 31.28
C HIS A 45 -12.45 -9.62 31.98
N THR A 46 -11.92 -10.07 33.12
CA THR A 46 -10.91 -9.34 33.89
C THR A 46 -9.62 -9.10 33.12
N ILE A 47 -9.11 -10.10 32.39
CA ILE A 47 -7.89 -9.96 31.57
C ILE A 47 -8.17 -9.09 30.34
N SER A 48 -9.33 -9.25 29.68
CA SER A 48 -9.78 -8.37 28.59
C SER A 48 -9.76 -6.90 29.02
N PHE A 49 -10.38 -6.53 30.14
CA PHE A 49 -10.34 -5.14 30.65
C PHE A 49 -8.92 -4.60 30.89
N ILE A 50 -8.01 -5.43 31.42
CA ILE A 50 -6.61 -5.06 31.67
C ILE A 50 -5.87 -4.85 30.34
N VAL A 51 -6.08 -5.72 29.35
CA VAL A 51 -5.50 -5.61 28.00
C VAL A 51 -6.03 -4.35 27.28
N PHE A 52 -7.33 -4.06 27.35
CA PHE A 52 -7.91 -2.88 26.71
C PHE A 52 -7.50 -1.58 27.42
N SER A 53 -7.39 -1.57 28.75
CA SER A 53 -6.80 -0.47 29.51
C SER A 53 -5.34 -0.21 29.13
N TYR A 54 -4.56 -1.27 28.90
CA TYR A 54 -3.18 -1.17 28.39
C TYR A 54 -3.13 -0.66 26.94
N LEU A 55 -4.09 -1.03 26.09
CA LEU A 55 -4.20 -0.46 24.75
C LEU A 55 -4.52 1.04 24.81
N PHE A 56 -5.49 1.49 25.62
CA PHE A 56 -5.75 2.91 25.84
C PHE A 56 -4.51 3.68 26.37
N TYR A 57 -3.68 3.08 27.21
CA TYR A 57 -2.38 3.64 27.59
C TYR A 57 -1.45 3.84 26.37
N LYS A 58 -1.36 2.85 25.47
CA LYS A 58 -0.58 2.93 24.22
C LYS A 58 -1.15 3.93 23.21
N LEU A 59 -2.46 4.18 23.21
CA LEU A 59 -3.12 5.17 22.36
C LEU A 59 -2.79 6.63 22.78
N ASN A 60 -2.15 6.83 23.93
CA ASN A 60 -1.67 8.12 24.44
C ASN A 60 -2.78 9.19 24.51
N ILE A 61 -3.77 9.00 25.39
CA ILE A 61 -4.94 9.89 25.58
C ILE A 61 -4.55 11.39 25.64
N THR A 62 -3.48 11.77 26.35
CA THR A 62 -3.00 13.17 26.39
C THR A 62 -2.66 13.77 25.01
N SER A 63 -2.23 12.95 24.05
CA SER A 63 -1.96 13.39 22.68
C SER A 63 -3.25 13.73 21.93
N ILE A 64 -4.31 12.93 22.10
CA ILE A 64 -5.62 13.15 21.47
C ILE A 64 -6.29 14.39 22.07
N LEU A 65 -6.25 14.51 23.39
CA LEU A 65 -6.94 15.57 24.11
C LEU A 65 -6.21 16.93 24.07
N PHE A 66 -4.87 16.95 24.05
CA PHE A 66 -4.07 18.18 24.23
C PHE A 66 -2.94 18.38 23.20
N GLY A 67 -2.66 17.39 22.34
CA GLY A 67 -1.65 17.46 21.28
C GLY A 67 -0.21 17.18 21.74
N LYS A 68 0.02 17.06 23.07
CA LYS A 68 1.32 16.71 23.66
C LYS A 68 1.21 15.43 24.49
N THR A 69 2.05 14.44 24.21
CA THR A 69 2.12 13.18 24.97
C THR A 69 2.75 13.40 26.35
N SER A 70 2.11 12.93 27.43
CA SER A 70 2.75 12.75 28.73
C SER A 70 2.50 11.34 29.27
N LYS A 71 3.57 10.55 29.40
CA LYS A 71 3.51 9.13 29.81
C LYS A 71 3.00 8.94 31.24
N SER A 72 3.39 9.83 32.17
CA SER A 72 2.95 9.78 33.56
C SER A 72 1.47 10.17 33.71
N ALA A 73 1.03 11.21 32.98
CA ALA A 73 -0.39 11.58 32.95
C ALA A 73 -1.23 10.50 32.26
N ASN A 74 -0.79 9.91 31.15
CA ASN A 74 -1.47 8.77 30.53
C ASN A 74 -1.64 7.61 31.52
N LEU A 75 -0.59 7.24 32.26
CA LEU A 75 -0.66 6.16 33.25
C LEU A 75 -1.67 6.48 34.36
N MET A 76 -1.62 7.68 34.94
CA MET A 76 -2.57 8.08 35.99
C MET A 76 -4.01 8.21 35.48
N ILE A 77 -4.24 8.66 34.24
CA ILE A 77 -5.56 8.68 33.61
C ILE A 77 -6.12 7.25 33.54
N ILE A 78 -5.35 6.29 33.03
CA ILE A 78 -5.78 4.90 32.87
C ILE A 78 -6.07 4.25 34.22
N LEU A 79 -5.20 4.45 35.22
CA LEU A 79 -5.45 3.95 36.58
C LEU A 79 -6.72 4.57 37.20
N SER A 80 -6.98 5.86 36.94
CA SER A 80 -8.19 6.55 37.41
C SER A 80 -9.44 6.00 36.72
N TYR A 81 -9.39 5.81 35.40
CA TYR A 81 -10.51 5.28 34.60
C TYR A 81 -10.83 3.83 34.94
N PHE A 82 -9.81 2.97 35.06
CA PHE A 82 -9.97 1.59 35.51
C PHE A 82 -10.56 1.54 36.93
N SER A 83 -10.18 2.46 37.83
CA SER A 83 -10.77 2.57 39.17
C SER A 83 -12.24 3.02 39.16
N LEU A 84 -12.68 3.84 38.20
CA LEU A 84 -14.11 4.16 38.04
C LEU A 84 -14.90 2.97 37.49
N PHE A 85 -14.33 2.28 36.50
CA PHE A 85 -14.92 1.10 35.85
C PHE A 85 -14.90 -0.15 36.73
N PHE A 86 -14.06 -0.20 37.77
CA PHE A 86 -13.96 -1.34 38.68
C PHE A 86 -15.30 -1.70 39.35
N LYS A 87 -16.23 -0.74 39.47
CA LYS A 87 -17.62 -1.00 39.95
C LYS A 87 -18.35 -2.03 39.09
N ASP A 88 -18.08 -2.06 37.78
CA ASP A 88 -18.78 -2.89 36.80
C ASP A 88 -18.20 -4.29 36.80
N ILE A 89 -16.86 -4.41 36.89
CA ILE A 89 -16.17 -5.67 37.19
C ILE A 89 -16.71 -6.28 38.50
N LEU A 90 -16.87 -5.47 39.55
CA LEU A 90 -17.44 -5.92 40.82
C LEU A 90 -18.93 -6.31 40.72
N SER A 91 -19.69 -5.67 39.83
CA SER A 91 -21.08 -6.02 39.55
C SER A 91 -21.18 -7.36 38.82
N TYR A 92 -20.36 -7.58 37.78
CA TYR A 92 -20.24 -8.87 37.08
C TYR A 92 -19.88 -9.99 38.06
N THR A 93 -18.85 -9.75 38.90
CA THR A 93 -18.41 -10.72 39.92
C THR A 93 -19.52 -11.10 40.92
N ARG A 94 -20.55 -10.27 41.12
CA ARG A 94 -21.67 -10.58 42.03
C ARG A 94 -22.59 -11.68 41.47
N LEU A 95 -22.72 -11.79 40.15
CA LEU A 95 -23.65 -12.71 39.49
C LEU A 95 -23.08 -14.14 39.47
N ASP A 96 -21.91 -14.32 38.86
CA ASP A 96 -21.38 -15.66 38.56
C ASP A 96 -20.72 -16.38 39.74
N ALA A 97 -20.27 -15.65 40.75
CA ALA A 97 -19.35 -16.17 41.76
C ALA A 97 -19.98 -17.13 42.79
N PHE A 98 -21.27 -17.45 42.68
CA PHE A 98 -21.87 -18.63 43.31
C PHE A 98 -21.40 -19.95 42.66
N ASN A 99 -20.86 -19.90 41.43
CA ASN A 99 -20.45 -21.05 40.64
C ASN A 99 -18.94 -21.30 40.60
N PHE A 100 -18.13 -20.49 41.30
CA PHE A 100 -16.66 -20.63 41.38
C PHE A 100 -16.26 -21.97 42.04
N LYS A 101 -15.39 -22.73 41.36
CA LYS A 101 -14.98 -24.11 41.72
C LYS A 101 -13.47 -24.35 41.55
N ILE A 102 -12.80 -23.62 40.68
CA ILE A 102 -11.44 -23.94 40.21
C ILE A 102 -10.37 -23.18 41.01
N ILE A 103 -10.54 -21.89 41.27
CA ILE A 103 -9.42 -21.02 41.70
C ILE A 103 -9.64 -20.44 43.10
N LYS A 104 -9.30 -21.25 44.11
CA LYS A 104 -9.43 -20.91 45.55
C LYS A 104 -8.76 -19.60 45.97
N PHE A 105 -7.70 -19.16 45.29
CA PHE A 105 -7.07 -17.86 45.56
C PHE A 105 -7.96 -16.68 45.15
N VAL A 106 -8.55 -16.73 43.95
CA VAL A 106 -9.52 -15.74 43.46
C VAL A 106 -10.75 -15.73 44.36
N TYR A 107 -11.23 -16.90 44.78
CA TYR A 107 -12.35 -17.02 45.72
C TYR A 107 -12.16 -16.22 47.03
N HIS A 108 -10.97 -16.19 47.62
CA HIS A 108 -10.74 -15.37 48.84
C HIS A 108 -10.73 -13.86 48.56
N GLY A 109 -10.16 -13.42 47.42
CA GLY A 109 -10.24 -12.02 46.99
C GLY A 109 -11.68 -11.61 46.67
N TYR A 110 -12.43 -12.49 46.01
CA TYR A 110 -13.85 -12.33 45.75
C TYR A 110 -14.67 -12.18 47.02
N LEU A 111 -14.54 -13.08 48.00
CA LEU A 111 -15.29 -12.99 49.27
C LEU A 111 -15.10 -11.63 49.94
N PHE A 112 -13.85 -11.13 50.00
CA PHE A 112 -13.57 -9.79 50.50
C PHE A 112 -14.34 -8.70 49.74
N PHE A 113 -14.30 -8.73 48.40
CA PHE A 113 -15.01 -7.74 47.59
C PHE A 113 -16.54 -7.87 47.66
N ARG A 114 -17.09 -9.08 47.73
CA ARG A 114 -18.53 -9.35 47.92
C ARG A 114 -19.03 -8.79 49.25
N ASP A 115 -18.36 -9.15 50.33
CA ASP A 115 -18.75 -8.80 51.70
C ASP A 115 -18.54 -7.30 51.99
N ASN A 116 -17.78 -6.61 51.15
CA ASN A 116 -17.51 -5.16 51.23
C ASN A 116 -17.98 -4.38 49.98
N LEU A 117 -18.88 -4.93 49.14
CA LEU A 117 -19.18 -4.42 47.79
C LEU A 117 -19.48 -2.91 47.74
N ALA A 118 -20.34 -2.41 48.63
CA ALA A 118 -20.66 -1.00 48.71
C ALA A 118 -19.43 -0.13 49.07
N ALA A 119 -18.59 -0.58 50.01
CA ALA A 119 -17.37 0.12 50.38
C ALA A 119 -16.30 0.07 49.27
N ALA A 120 -16.20 -1.05 48.56
CA ALA A 120 -15.30 -1.22 47.42
C ALA A 120 -15.70 -0.29 46.26
N ASN A 121 -16.98 -0.26 45.88
CA ASN A 121 -17.50 0.65 44.85
C ASN A 121 -17.27 2.13 45.22
N ILE A 122 -17.57 2.52 46.47
CA ILE A 122 -17.33 3.88 46.98
C ILE A 122 -15.83 4.24 46.94
N ALA A 123 -14.95 3.34 47.41
CA ALA A 123 -13.50 3.57 47.41
C ALA A 123 -12.94 3.69 45.99
N ALA A 124 -13.31 2.77 45.09
CA ALA A 124 -12.88 2.76 43.70
C ALA A 124 -13.35 4.02 42.95
N PHE A 125 -14.58 4.49 43.22
CA PHE A 125 -15.09 5.75 42.70
C PHE A 125 -14.26 6.96 43.19
N TYR A 126 -13.97 7.06 44.50
CA TYR A 126 -13.17 8.16 45.04
C TYR A 126 -11.72 8.16 44.52
N ILE A 127 -11.10 6.98 44.38
CA ILE A 127 -9.76 6.84 43.79
C ILE A 127 -9.78 7.30 42.33
N GLY A 128 -10.81 6.93 41.57
CA GLY A 128 -11.00 7.34 40.18
C GLY A 128 -11.20 8.85 40.00
N ILE A 129 -12.21 9.45 40.66
CA ILE A 129 -12.47 10.90 40.55
C ILE A 129 -11.30 11.71 41.13
N GLY A 130 -10.73 11.29 42.26
CA GLY A 130 -9.56 11.93 42.87
C GLY A 130 -8.34 11.88 41.95
N GLY A 131 -8.10 10.76 41.27
CA GLY A 131 -7.07 10.61 40.26
C GLY A 131 -7.27 11.56 39.06
N ILE A 132 -8.48 11.60 38.47
CA ILE A 132 -8.82 12.55 37.40
C ILE A 132 -8.60 14.00 37.86
N PHE A 133 -8.99 14.34 39.08
CA PHE A 133 -8.83 15.68 39.67
C PHE A 133 -7.34 16.07 39.81
N ILE A 134 -6.53 15.20 40.41
CA ILE A 134 -5.07 15.42 40.59
C ILE A 134 -4.37 15.56 39.23
N VAL A 135 -4.69 14.67 38.28
CA VAL A 135 -4.12 14.73 36.92
C VAL A 135 -4.57 16.00 36.20
N SER A 136 -5.81 16.45 36.37
CA SER A 136 -6.30 17.70 35.78
C SER A 136 -5.53 18.92 36.29
N ILE A 137 -5.19 18.98 37.59
CA ILE A 137 -4.31 20.03 38.14
C ILE A 137 -2.91 19.95 37.53
N TYR A 138 -2.33 18.76 37.44
CA TYR A 138 -1.02 18.54 36.83
C TYR A 138 -0.98 19.00 35.36
N LEU A 139 -1.95 18.57 34.56
CA LEU A 139 -2.10 18.92 33.14
C LEU A 139 -2.33 20.43 32.94
N ALA A 140 -3.21 21.05 33.75
CA ALA A 140 -3.46 22.48 33.70
C ALA A 140 -2.19 23.30 33.94
N LYS A 141 -1.30 22.84 34.83
CA LYS A 141 0.00 23.49 35.13
C LYS A 141 1.13 23.13 34.16
N LYS A 142 1.18 21.91 33.60
CA LYS A 142 2.35 21.39 32.87
C LYS A 142 2.17 21.17 31.36
N ILE A 143 0.96 20.96 30.85
CA ILE A 143 0.74 20.77 29.41
C ILE A 143 0.20 22.06 28.78
N GLU A 144 0.89 22.56 27.76
CA GLU A 144 0.33 23.52 26.82
C GLU A 144 -0.55 22.78 25.81
N VAL A 145 -1.77 23.28 25.61
CA VAL A 145 -2.66 22.80 24.54
C VAL A 145 -2.06 23.19 23.19
N SER A 146 -1.99 22.24 22.27
CA SER A 146 -1.38 22.40 20.95
C SER A 146 -2.30 21.89 19.84
N HIS A 147 -2.11 22.42 18.63
CA HIS A 147 -2.78 21.93 17.44
C HIS A 147 -1.95 20.81 16.79
N PRO A 148 -2.54 19.70 16.34
CA PRO A 148 -3.96 19.31 16.45
C PRO A 148 -4.31 18.68 17.81
N SER A 149 -5.50 18.98 18.36
CA SER A 149 -6.07 18.28 19.54
C SER A 149 -7.53 18.63 19.82
N PHE A 150 -8.25 17.79 20.59
CA PHE A 150 -9.64 18.03 20.96
C PHE A 150 -9.85 19.32 21.75
N LEU A 151 -9.03 19.59 22.78
CA LEU A 151 -9.20 20.80 23.59
C LEU A 151 -8.90 22.07 22.78
N TYR A 152 -8.05 21.99 21.74
CA TYR A 152 -7.85 23.07 20.77
C TYR A 152 -9.05 23.23 19.81
N ALA A 153 -9.65 22.12 19.34
CA ALA A 153 -10.82 22.16 18.47
C ALA A 153 -12.02 22.88 19.10
N ILE A 154 -12.19 22.74 20.43
CA ILE A 154 -13.13 23.55 21.21
C ILE A 154 -12.59 24.97 21.45
N TYR A 155 -11.40 25.09 22.05
CA TYR A 155 -10.81 26.37 22.44
C TYR A 155 -9.65 26.79 21.52
N GLN A 156 -10.00 27.36 20.36
CA GLN A 156 -9.05 27.89 19.38
C GLN A 156 -8.13 29.01 19.94
N LYS A 157 -8.51 29.66 21.06
CA LYS A 157 -7.73 30.69 21.75
C LYS A 157 -7.11 30.13 23.04
N LYS A 158 -5.83 30.45 23.31
CA LYS A 158 -5.12 30.02 24.53
C LYS A 158 -5.88 30.45 25.80
N ILE A 159 -6.35 29.48 26.58
CA ILE A 159 -7.03 29.71 27.87
C ILE A 159 -6.00 30.26 28.88
N LYS A 160 -6.05 31.57 29.15
CA LYS A 160 -5.11 32.25 30.08
C LYS A 160 -5.38 31.90 31.55
N ASN A 161 -6.64 31.73 31.95
CA ASN A 161 -7.00 31.45 33.35
C ASN A 161 -6.79 29.96 33.67
N VAL A 162 -5.88 29.67 34.62
CA VAL A 162 -5.54 28.31 35.05
C VAL A 162 -6.74 27.55 35.64
N LEU A 163 -7.67 28.24 36.32
CA LEU A 163 -8.87 27.62 36.88
C LEU A 163 -9.85 27.16 35.78
N ILE A 164 -10.07 28.01 34.77
CA ILE A 164 -10.91 27.65 33.61
C ILE A 164 -10.25 26.50 32.85
N LYS A 165 -8.94 26.56 32.61
CA LYS A 165 -8.17 25.49 31.96
C LYS A 165 -8.26 24.16 32.75
N PHE A 166 -8.13 24.22 34.07
CA PHE A 166 -8.30 23.06 34.96
C PHE A 166 -9.71 22.47 34.84
N LEU A 167 -10.76 23.28 34.95
CA LEU A 167 -12.15 22.83 34.87
C LEU A 167 -12.45 22.23 33.48
N SER A 168 -12.00 22.85 32.40
CA SER A 168 -12.11 22.32 31.03
C SER A 168 -11.41 20.97 30.88
N ILE A 169 -10.22 20.78 31.49
CA ILE A 169 -9.49 19.50 31.46
C ILE A 169 -10.20 18.44 32.29
N PHE A 170 -10.73 18.80 33.47
CA PHE A 170 -11.44 17.87 34.35
C PHE A 170 -12.74 17.36 33.71
N VAL A 171 -13.57 18.27 33.21
CA VAL A 171 -14.82 17.94 32.50
C VAL A 171 -14.53 17.14 31.22
N LEU A 172 -13.45 17.45 30.50
CA LEU A 172 -13.02 16.67 29.33
C LEU A 172 -12.56 15.26 29.69
N LEU A 173 -11.75 15.09 30.73
CA LEU A 173 -11.32 13.76 31.17
C LEU A 173 -12.48 12.92 31.72
N LEU A 174 -13.47 13.55 32.36
CA LEU A 174 -14.67 12.87 32.83
C LEU A 174 -15.63 12.48 31.67
N GLY A 175 -15.78 13.35 30.67
CA GLY A 175 -16.53 13.04 29.45
C GLY A 175 -15.87 11.98 28.58
N PHE A 176 -14.54 12.00 28.44
CA PHE A 176 -13.80 10.96 27.73
C PHE A 176 -13.82 9.62 28.49
N TYR A 177 -13.83 9.64 29.83
CA TYR A 177 -14.12 8.42 30.60
C TYR A 177 -15.50 7.87 30.20
N HIS A 178 -16.56 8.66 30.35
CA HIS A 178 -17.92 8.16 30.20
C HIS A 178 -18.27 7.72 28.76
N PHE A 179 -18.00 8.56 27.75
CA PHE A 179 -18.44 8.31 26.36
C PHE A 179 -17.43 7.56 25.49
N VAL A 180 -16.22 7.30 25.98
CA VAL A 180 -15.15 6.67 25.17
C VAL A 180 -14.49 5.51 25.90
N PHE A 181 -14.13 5.66 27.18
CA PHE A 181 -13.48 4.57 27.91
C PHE A 181 -14.50 3.52 28.38
N SER A 182 -15.53 3.94 29.11
CA SER A 182 -16.60 3.07 29.64
C SER A 182 -17.30 2.32 28.51
N THR A 183 -17.89 3.06 27.56
CA THR A 183 -18.63 2.48 26.41
C THR A 183 -17.77 1.57 25.52
N ILE A 184 -16.45 1.77 25.41
CA ILE A 184 -15.60 0.85 24.63
C ILE A 184 -15.25 -0.41 25.43
N LEU A 185 -15.12 -0.35 26.76
CA LEU A 185 -14.97 -1.57 27.56
C LEU A 185 -16.27 -2.39 27.55
N GLU A 186 -17.40 -1.76 27.88
CA GLU A 186 -18.76 -2.35 27.86
C GLU A 186 -19.09 -2.99 26.50
N TRP A 187 -18.79 -2.31 25.39
CA TRP A 187 -18.99 -2.84 24.04
C TRP A 187 -18.12 -4.06 23.73
N LEU A 188 -16.85 -3.98 24.10
CA LEU A 188 -15.85 -4.95 23.69
C LEU A 188 -15.98 -6.26 24.47
N GLU A 189 -16.44 -6.15 25.72
CA GLU A 189 -17.02 -7.19 26.57
C GLU A 189 -18.32 -7.76 25.95
N PHE A 190 -19.46 -7.07 26.09
CA PHE A 190 -20.78 -7.68 25.90
C PHE A 190 -21.20 -7.94 24.45
N ALA A 191 -20.54 -7.30 23.46
CA ALA A 191 -20.93 -7.38 22.05
C ALA A 191 -19.86 -8.00 21.13
N ILE A 192 -18.62 -8.19 21.60
CA ILE A 192 -17.51 -8.62 20.73
C ILE A 192 -16.80 -9.90 21.16
N ASP A 193 -16.48 -10.13 22.44
CA ASP A 193 -15.49 -11.16 22.80
C ASP A 193 -15.88 -12.55 22.25
N ASP A 194 -16.96 -13.17 22.74
CA ASP A 194 -17.50 -14.44 22.23
C ASP A 194 -17.74 -14.45 20.70
N PRO A 195 -18.55 -13.53 20.10
CA PRO A 195 -18.95 -13.66 18.70
C PRO A 195 -17.82 -13.38 17.70
N VAL A 196 -16.89 -12.48 18.02
CA VAL A 196 -15.77 -12.12 17.12
C VAL A 196 -14.58 -13.04 17.34
N VAL A 197 -14.33 -13.55 18.54
CA VAL A 197 -13.38 -14.66 18.76
C VAL A 197 -13.84 -15.88 17.97
N ALA A 198 -15.09 -16.31 18.12
CA ALA A 198 -15.61 -17.47 17.39
C ALA A 198 -15.66 -17.25 15.88
N THR A 199 -16.17 -16.11 15.39
CA THR A 199 -16.17 -15.80 13.95
C THR A 199 -14.74 -15.72 13.40
N GLY A 200 -13.81 -15.11 14.15
CA GLY A 200 -12.40 -15.01 13.81
C GLY A 200 -11.72 -16.36 13.72
N ILE A 201 -12.00 -17.28 14.66
CA ILE A 201 -11.42 -18.63 14.71
C ILE A 201 -12.05 -19.55 13.67
N ILE A 202 -13.38 -19.52 13.48
CA ILE A 202 -14.05 -20.28 12.40
C ILE A 202 -13.50 -19.83 11.04
N PHE A 203 -13.34 -18.52 10.83
CA PHE A 203 -12.73 -17.98 9.62
C PHE A 203 -11.25 -18.36 9.47
N TYR A 204 -10.46 -18.32 10.56
CA TYR A 204 -9.06 -18.71 10.58
C TYR A 204 -8.87 -20.20 10.28
N ALA A 205 -9.64 -21.07 10.93
CA ALA A 205 -9.66 -22.52 10.70
C ALA A 205 -10.10 -22.86 9.27
N TYR A 206 -11.16 -22.23 8.76
CA TYR A 206 -11.57 -22.36 7.35
C TYR A 206 -10.46 -21.91 6.39
N SER A 207 -9.78 -20.79 6.70
CA SER A 207 -8.67 -20.28 5.90
C SER A 207 -7.45 -21.21 5.93
N ILE A 208 -7.13 -21.83 7.07
CA ILE A 208 -6.07 -22.84 7.19
C ILE A 208 -6.45 -24.09 6.40
N ALA A 209 -7.61 -24.70 6.68
CA ALA A 209 -8.06 -25.93 6.04
C ALA A 209 -8.11 -25.82 4.51
N LYS A 210 -8.47 -24.64 3.99
CA LYS A 210 -8.60 -24.39 2.54
C LYS A 210 -7.34 -23.86 1.86
N HIS A 211 -6.41 -23.23 2.59
CA HIS A 211 -5.25 -22.53 2.00
C HIS A 211 -3.94 -22.63 2.80
N HIS A 212 -3.67 -23.74 3.51
CA HIS A 212 -2.49 -23.86 4.39
C HIS A 212 -1.15 -23.49 3.73
N GLN A 213 -0.97 -23.79 2.43
CA GLN A 213 0.25 -23.47 1.67
C GLN A 213 0.36 -22.00 1.21
N LYS A 214 -0.64 -21.15 1.49
CA LYS A 214 -0.70 -19.75 1.01
C LYS A 214 -0.98 -18.74 2.13
N PHE A 215 -0.41 -18.94 3.32
CA PHE A 215 -0.47 -17.96 4.42
C PHE A 215 0.46 -16.74 4.21
N HIS A 216 0.24 -16.03 3.11
CA HIS A 216 0.91 -14.77 2.81
C HIS A 216 0.32 -13.59 3.60
N PRO A 217 1.10 -12.51 3.83
CA PRO A 217 0.69 -11.33 4.61
C PRO A 217 -0.47 -10.49 4.05
N ASP A 218 -1.10 -10.92 2.94
CA ASP A 218 -2.29 -10.30 2.32
C ASP A 218 -3.63 -10.90 2.80
N ASN A 219 -3.60 -11.86 3.73
CA ASN A 219 -4.80 -12.51 4.26
C ASN A 219 -5.82 -11.52 4.87
N VAL A 220 -7.11 -11.91 4.83
CA VAL A 220 -8.25 -11.06 5.21
C VAL A 220 -8.13 -10.53 6.64
N ILE A 221 -7.59 -11.31 7.58
CA ILE A 221 -7.35 -10.88 8.97
C ILE A 221 -6.43 -9.65 9.03
N PHE A 222 -5.35 -9.62 8.23
CA PHE A 222 -4.46 -8.44 8.16
C PHE A 222 -5.16 -7.24 7.48
N LYS A 223 -6.05 -7.50 6.52
CA LYS A 223 -6.90 -6.47 5.87
C LYS A 223 -7.96 -5.90 6.83
N ILE A 224 -8.53 -6.71 7.73
CA ILE A 224 -9.43 -6.28 8.82
C ILE A 224 -8.65 -5.45 9.84
N GLY A 225 -7.46 -5.89 10.27
CA GLY A 225 -6.60 -5.15 11.18
C GLY A 225 -6.20 -3.77 10.63
N ASP A 226 -5.72 -3.70 9.38
CA ASP A 226 -5.41 -2.43 8.71
C ASP A 226 -6.67 -1.59 8.39
N TYR A 227 -7.85 -2.20 8.21
CA TYR A 227 -9.11 -1.45 8.11
C TYR A 227 -9.47 -0.80 9.44
N SER A 228 -9.53 -1.58 10.53
CA SER A 228 -9.80 -1.11 11.89
C SER A 228 -8.81 -0.02 12.30
N GLN A 229 -7.50 -0.24 12.08
CA GLN A 229 -6.48 0.77 12.41
C GLN A 229 -6.68 2.07 11.61
N ARG A 230 -7.03 1.99 10.31
CA ARG A 230 -7.33 3.19 9.49
C ARG A 230 -8.63 3.89 9.90
N LEU A 231 -9.68 3.14 10.23
CA LEU A 231 -10.94 3.66 10.74
C LEU A 231 -10.72 4.40 12.06
N TYR A 232 -10.03 3.78 13.02
CA TYR A 232 -9.64 4.38 14.31
C TYR A 232 -8.85 5.68 14.12
N ARG A 233 -7.80 5.66 13.28
CA ARG A 233 -6.99 6.86 12.98
C ARG A 233 -7.84 7.99 12.38
N LYS A 234 -8.74 7.65 11.45
CA LYS A 234 -9.64 8.64 10.83
C LYS A 234 -10.62 9.19 11.87
N PHE A 235 -11.19 8.34 12.72
CA PHE A 235 -12.10 8.72 13.80
C PHE A 235 -11.43 9.68 14.80
N VAL A 236 -10.24 9.33 15.29
CA VAL A 236 -9.42 10.22 16.15
C VAL A 236 -9.13 11.55 15.46
N SER A 237 -8.84 11.56 14.14
CA SER A 237 -8.61 12.81 13.43
C SER A 237 -9.84 13.72 13.32
N LEU A 238 -11.07 13.19 13.41
CA LEU A 238 -12.29 14.04 13.43
C LEU A 238 -12.35 14.92 14.69
N PHE A 239 -11.85 14.43 15.82
CA PHE A 239 -11.81 15.15 17.09
C PHE A 239 -10.82 16.31 17.13
N HIS A 240 -9.88 16.35 16.18
CA HIS A 240 -8.79 17.32 16.17
C HIS A 240 -9.14 18.68 15.56
N TYR A 241 -10.26 18.79 14.81
CA TYR A 241 -10.64 20.00 14.07
C TYR A 241 -12.09 20.41 14.34
N LYS A 242 -12.29 21.72 14.50
CA LYS A 242 -13.61 22.30 14.78
C LYS A 242 -14.65 22.00 13.68
N LYS A 243 -14.24 21.90 12.41
CA LYS A 243 -15.13 21.53 11.29
C LYS A 243 -15.60 20.07 11.34
N THR A 244 -14.77 19.13 11.81
CA THR A 244 -15.07 17.69 11.84
C THR A 244 -15.58 17.18 13.18
N LEU A 245 -15.40 17.95 14.26
CA LEU A 245 -15.89 17.64 15.60
C LEU A 245 -17.40 17.27 15.66
N PRO A 246 -18.32 17.90 14.89
CA PRO A 246 -19.73 17.47 14.84
C PRO A 246 -19.90 16.02 14.33
N LEU A 247 -19.13 15.64 13.30
CA LEU A 247 -19.10 14.28 12.76
C LEU A 247 -18.42 13.29 13.73
N ALA A 248 -17.52 13.78 14.59
CA ALA A 248 -16.88 12.97 15.63
C ALA A 248 -17.85 12.63 16.79
N ILE A 249 -18.60 13.63 17.27
CA ILE A 249 -19.57 13.48 18.37
C ILE A 249 -20.74 12.59 17.94
N SER A 250 -21.32 12.84 16.75
CA SER A 250 -22.34 11.97 16.19
C SER A 250 -21.83 10.54 15.94
N GLY A 251 -20.53 10.37 15.65
CA GLY A 251 -19.92 9.05 15.54
C GLY A 251 -19.88 8.27 16.85
N LEU A 252 -19.59 8.90 17.99
CA LEU A 252 -19.70 8.24 19.31
C LEU A 252 -21.15 7.84 19.61
N LEU A 253 -22.11 8.72 19.34
CA LEU A 253 -23.54 8.46 19.56
C LEU A 253 -24.03 7.25 18.74
N VAL A 254 -23.56 7.15 17.50
CA VAL A 254 -23.89 6.06 16.57
C VAL A 254 -23.14 4.76 16.91
N MET A 255 -21.93 4.84 17.46
CA MET A 255 -21.21 3.69 18.01
C MET A 255 -21.90 3.10 19.25
N HIS A 256 -22.67 3.89 20.02
CA HIS A 256 -23.50 3.35 21.10
C HIS A 256 -24.58 2.39 20.56
N ALA A 257 -25.29 2.79 19.50
CA ALA A 257 -26.28 1.91 18.85
C ALA A 257 -25.66 0.66 18.20
N LEU A 258 -24.36 0.66 17.89
CA LEU A 258 -23.62 -0.53 17.47
C LEU A 258 -23.37 -1.51 18.65
N ALA A 259 -23.29 -1.01 19.88
CA ALA A 259 -23.21 -1.87 21.07
C ALA A 259 -24.55 -2.57 21.33
N ASP A 260 -25.66 -1.84 21.32
CA ASP A 260 -27.00 -2.42 21.49
C ASP A 260 -27.39 -3.35 20.32
N LEU A 261 -26.93 -3.07 19.09
CA LEU A 261 -27.03 -4.04 17.99
C LEU A 261 -26.28 -5.33 18.32
N GLY A 262 -25.09 -5.25 18.91
CA GLY A 262 -24.32 -6.40 19.34
C GLY A 262 -25.00 -7.18 20.47
N VAL A 263 -25.48 -6.50 21.51
CA VAL A 263 -26.13 -7.13 22.68
C VAL A 263 -27.49 -7.72 22.30
N PHE A 264 -28.41 -6.92 21.77
CA PHE A 264 -29.78 -7.37 21.49
C PHE A 264 -29.89 -8.15 20.19
N ALA A 265 -29.38 -7.64 19.07
CA ALA A 265 -29.66 -8.27 17.78
C ALA A 265 -28.89 -9.59 17.58
N TYR A 266 -27.74 -9.79 18.23
CA TYR A 266 -27.12 -11.12 18.32
C TYR A 266 -27.98 -12.05 19.19
N SER A 267 -28.18 -11.72 20.46
CA SER A 267 -28.81 -12.62 21.45
C SER A 267 -30.30 -12.89 21.22
N LEU A 268 -31.01 -12.03 20.48
CA LEU A 268 -32.37 -12.33 20.03
C LEU A 268 -32.41 -13.15 18.74
N THR A 269 -31.37 -13.12 17.91
CA THR A 269 -31.31 -13.90 16.65
C THR A 269 -30.78 -15.32 16.87
N PHE A 270 -29.78 -15.47 17.75
CA PHE A 270 -29.14 -16.75 18.07
C PHE A 270 -29.64 -17.31 19.40
N MET A 271 -29.47 -18.62 19.64
CA MET A 271 -30.04 -19.29 20.83
C MET A 271 -29.18 -19.19 22.10
N LYS A 272 -28.12 -18.36 22.13
CA LYS A 272 -27.34 -18.11 23.36
C LYS A 272 -27.91 -16.90 24.09
N GLU A 273 -28.37 -17.15 25.32
CA GLU A 273 -28.74 -16.10 26.27
C GLU A 273 -27.45 -15.36 26.71
N ASN A 274 -27.44 -14.02 26.57
CA ASN A 274 -26.37 -13.16 27.07
C ASN A 274 -26.64 -12.83 28.54
N PRO A 275 -25.66 -12.86 29.46
CA PRO A 275 -25.86 -12.55 30.88
C PRO A 275 -26.63 -11.25 31.13
N TYR A 276 -26.36 -10.21 30.33
CA TYR A 276 -27.07 -8.94 30.40
C TYR A 276 -28.59 -9.11 30.22
N LEU A 277 -29.04 -9.94 29.26
CA LEU A 277 -30.47 -10.19 29.04
C LEU A 277 -31.12 -11.05 30.12
N GLN A 278 -30.34 -11.80 30.90
CA GLN A 278 -30.86 -12.54 32.05
C GLN A 278 -31.17 -11.59 33.22
N GLU A 279 -30.33 -10.59 33.45
CA GLU A 279 -30.60 -9.52 34.43
C GLU A 279 -31.77 -8.62 33.98
N LEU A 280 -31.91 -8.33 32.68
CA LEU A 280 -33.03 -7.56 32.12
C LEU A 280 -34.40 -8.29 32.10
N SER A 281 -34.58 -9.35 32.89
CA SER A 281 -35.75 -10.24 32.99
C SER A 281 -35.90 -11.33 31.92
N SER A 282 -36.53 -12.43 32.36
CA SER A 282 -36.89 -13.64 31.60
C SER A 282 -37.92 -13.43 30.47
N SER A 283 -38.24 -12.18 30.11
CA SER A 283 -39.07 -11.85 28.95
C SER A 283 -38.30 -11.88 27.62
N HIS A 284 -36.97 -11.85 27.66
CA HIS A 284 -36.10 -11.99 26.49
C HIS A 284 -36.06 -13.44 26.02
N VAL A 285 -36.60 -13.72 24.82
CA VAL A 285 -36.70 -15.08 24.26
C VAL A 285 -36.29 -15.03 22.78
N PRO A 286 -35.15 -15.64 22.38
CA PRO A 286 -34.67 -15.59 21.01
C PRO A 286 -35.75 -15.93 19.97
N PHE A 287 -35.76 -15.23 18.84
CA PHE A 287 -36.78 -15.37 17.78
C PHE A 287 -36.96 -16.83 17.32
N LEU A 288 -35.90 -17.64 17.31
CA LEU A 288 -35.97 -19.07 16.99
C LEU A 288 -36.67 -19.89 18.09
N LYS A 289 -36.45 -19.56 19.37
CA LYS A 289 -37.12 -20.17 20.55
C LYS A 289 -38.60 -19.76 20.60
N LEU A 290 -38.94 -18.54 20.21
CA LEU A 290 -40.33 -18.10 19.99
C LEU A 290 -41.00 -18.80 18.80
N PHE A 291 -40.33 -18.90 17.65
CA PHE A 291 -40.83 -19.64 16.48
C PHE A 291 -41.16 -21.09 16.83
N LEU A 292 -40.25 -21.80 17.52
CA LEU A 292 -40.46 -23.18 17.96
C LEU A 292 -41.58 -23.32 19.01
N GLY A 293 -41.90 -22.25 19.76
CA GLY A 293 -43.01 -22.20 20.71
C GLY A 293 -44.37 -21.87 20.07
N ASP A 294 -44.40 -21.01 19.04
CA ASP A 294 -45.61 -20.65 18.31
C ASP A 294 -46.00 -21.72 17.26
N MET A 295 -45.03 -22.44 16.69
CA MET A 295 -45.25 -23.44 15.61
C MET A 295 -46.23 -24.58 15.96
N PRO A 296 -46.22 -25.21 17.16
CA PRO A 296 -47.13 -26.32 17.46
C PRO A 296 -48.63 -25.94 17.50
N GLY A 297 -48.94 -24.65 17.63
CA GLY A 297 -50.32 -24.14 17.59
C GLY A 297 -50.82 -23.77 16.19
N MET A 298 -50.00 -23.94 15.14
CA MET A 298 -50.27 -23.42 13.80
C MET A 298 -50.66 -24.50 12.79
N PRO A 299 -51.60 -24.22 11.86
CA PRO A 299 -51.85 -25.09 10.72
C PRO A 299 -50.64 -25.12 9.78
N SER A 300 -50.45 -26.25 9.07
CA SER A 300 -49.24 -26.52 8.28
C SER A 300 -48.93 -25.45 7.21
N TYR A 301 -49.95 -24.82 6.62
CA TYR A 301 -49.75 -23.73 5.65
C TYR A 301 -49.16 -22.46 6.28
N ALA A 302 -49.35 -22.23 7.58
CA ALA A 302 -48.90 -21.03 8.28
C ALA A 302 -47.48 -21.16 8.87
N ALA A 303 -46.92 -22.37 8.94
CA ALA A 303 -45.60 -22.61 9.52
C ALA A 303 -44.45 -21.90 8.76
N ILE A 304 -44.47 -21.93 7.42
CA ILE A 304 -43.48 -21.22 6.59
C ILE A 304 -43.68 -19.69 6.68
N PRO A 305 -44.91 -19.13 6.54
CA PRO A 305 -45.16 -17.72 6.80
C PRO A 305 -44.80 -17.23 8.21
N LEU A 306 -44.93 -18.08 9.24
CA LEU A 306 -44.50 -17.76 10.61
C LEU A 306 -42.97 -17.62 10.68
N LEU A 307 -42.23 -18.58 10.13
CA LEU A 307 -40.76 -18.52 10.05
C LEU A 307 -40.29 -17.28 9.28
N ILE A 308 -40.94 -16.97 8.16
CA ILE A 308 -40.67 -15.76 7.38
C ILE A 308 -40.95 -14.49 8.21
N GLY A 309 -42.07 -14.43 8.93
CA GLY A 309 -42.44 -13.31 9.79
C GLY A 309 -41.40 -13.07 10.90
N TYR A 310 -40.87 -14.14 11.51
CA TYR A 310 -39.78 -14.05 12.49
C TYR A 310 -38.46 -13.60 11.88
N LEU A 311 -38.04 -14.19 10.76
CA LEU A 311 -36.80 -13.83 10.07
C LEU A 311 -36.83 -12.37 9.57
N LEU A 312 -37.98 -11.90 9.08
CA LEU A 312 -38.16 -10.51 8.67
C LEU A 312 -38.15 -9.54 9.86
N ASN A 313 -38.70 -9.90 11.02
CA ASN A 313 -38.62 -9.08 12.23
C ASN A 313 -37.19 -9.05 12.84
N ALA A 314 -36.48 -10.18 12.88
CA ALA A 314 -35.07 -10.20 13.27
C ALA A 314 -34.22 -9.31 12.33
N LEU A 315 -34.50 -9.38 11.03
CA LEU A 315 -33.85 -8.55 10.03
C LEU A 315 -34.21 -7.06 10.14
N SER A 316 -35.43 -6.69 10.55
CA SER A 316 -35.79 -5.28 10.72
C SER A 316 -35.09 -4.66 11.93
N LEU A 317 -34.96 -5.40 13.03
CA LEU A 317 -34.19 -4.97 14.20
C LEU A 317 -32.73 -4.66 13.80
N ILE A 318 -32.09 -5.61 13.11
CA ILE A 318 -30.72 -5.47 12.60
C ILE A 318 -30.61 -4.27 11.64
N VAL A 319 -31.54 -4.14 10.69
CA VAL A 319 -31.54 -3.06 9.68
C VAL A 319 -31.73 -1.69 10.32
N PHE A 320 -32.73 -1.51 11.19
CA PHE A 320 -33.03 -0.20 11.75
C PHE A 320 -31.92 0.33 12.67
N LEU A 321 -31.26 -0.54 13.44
CA LEU A 321 -30.07 -0.19 14.21
C LEU A 321 -28.85 0.07 13.31
N LEU A 322 -28.71 -0.62 12.17
CA LEU A 322 -27.62 -0.39 11.20
C LEU A 322 -27.78 0.88 10.36
N ILE A 323 -28.98 1.40 10.10
CA ILE A 323 -29.17 2.62 9.28
C ILE A 323 -28.34 3.81 9.78
N PRO A 324 -28.40 4.25 11.05
CA PRO A 324 -27.59 5.37 11.53
C PRO A 324 -26.07 5.09 11.39
N ILE A 325 -25.64 3.84 11.57
CA ILE A 325 -24.25 3.39 11.44
C ILE A 325 -23.78 3.49 9.98
N VAL A 326 -24.58 3.02 9.02
CA VAL A 326 -24.27 3.13 7.58
C VAL A 326 -24.27 4.60 7.14
N VAL A 327 -25.25 5.39 7.58
CA VAL A 327 -25.34 6.83 7.28
C VAL A 327 -24.13 7.58 7.80
N TRP A 328 -23.73 7.37 9.06
CA TRP A 328 -22.54 7.99 9.64
C TRP A 328 -21.23 7.54 8.96
N ALA A 329 -21.02 6.23 8.82
CA ALA A 329 -19.81 5.68 8.20
C ALA A 329 -19.65 6.16 6.75
N GLN A 330 -20.77 6.38 6.05
CA GLN A 330 -20.75 6.92 4.71
C GLN A 330 -20.45 8.42 4.66
N MET A 331 -21.03 9.26 5.53
CA MET A 331 -20.62 10.67 5.70
C MET A 331 -19.12 10.76 5.98
N MET A 332 -18.62 9.90 6.88
CA MET A 332 -17.19 9.78 7.16
C MET A 332 -16.37 9.34 5.94
N SER A 333 -16.95 8.58 5.01
CA SER A 333 -16.27 8.09 3.81
C SER A 333 -16.24 9.09 2.64
N GLN A 334 -17.12 10.11 2.63
CA GLN A 334 -17.36 11.03 1.51
C GLN A 334 -17.65 10.33 0.17
N LYS A 335 -18.48 9.29 0.20
CA LYS A 335 -18.94 8.56 -0.99
C LYS A 335 -20.43 8.73 -1.20
N GLU A 336 -20.90 8.69 -2.44
CA GLU A 336 -22.33 8.69 -2.72
C GLU A 336 -23.03 7.40 -2.27
N PHE A 337 -24.23 7.55 -1.69
CA PHE A 337 -25.04 6.44 -1.19
C PHE A 337 -25.64 5.61 -2.33
N HIS A 338 -25.28 4.33 -2.42
CA HIS A 338 -25.78 3.39 -3.43
C HIS A 338 -26.07 2.01 -2.81
N PHE A 339 -27.28 1.79 -2.32
CA PHE A 339 -27.76 0.43 -2.03
C PHE A 339 -28.12 -0.31 -3.33
N ASN A 340 -27.80 -1.60 -3.37
CA ASN A 340 -28.28 -2.51 -4.41
C ASN A 340 -29.80 -2.76 -4.23
N ARG A 341 -30.54 -2.96 -5.32
CA ARG A 341 -31.96 -3.34 -5.33
C ARG A 341 -32.26 -4.54 -4.42
N VAL A 342 -31.34 -5.51 -4.35
CA VAL A 342 -31.45 -6.68 -3.46
C VAL A 342 -31.45 -6.28 -1.97
N VAL A 343 -30.67 -5.28 -1.58
CA VAL A 343 -30.67 -4.78 -0.20
C VAL A 343 -31.98 -4.05 0.08
N LEU A 344 -32.44 -3.20 -0.84
CA LEU A 344 -33.72 -2.50 -0.70
C LEU A 344 -34.91 -3.46 -0.62
N PHE A 345 -34.92 -4.56 -1.40
CA PHE A 345 -35.91 -5.65 -1.28
C PHE A 345 -36.02 -6.14 0.18
N PHE A 346 -34.90 -6.62 0.74
CA PHE A 346 -34.89 -7.21 2.07
C PHE A 346 -35.24 -6.21 3.17
N VAL A 347 -34.70 -4.99 3.07
CA VAL A 347 -34.93 -3.88 4.00
C VAL A 347 -36.39 -3.44 4.04
N TYR A 348 -37.05 -3.32 2.88
CA TYR A 348 -38.46 -2.93 2.84
C TYR A 348 -39.40 -4.08 3.20
N SER A 349 -39.06 -5.33 2.87
CA SER A 349 -39.80 -6.50 3.38
C SER A 349 -39.73 -6.61 4.91
N SER A 350 -38.55 -6.38 5.51
CA SER A 350 -38.39 -6.44 6.96
C SER A 350 -39.14 -5.29 7.65
N ALA A 351 -39.00 -4.06 7.15
CA ALA A 351 -39.72 -2.90 7.66
C ALA A 351 -41.25 -3.07 7.61
N VAL A 352 -41.81 -3.59 6.50
CA VAL A 352 -43.26 -3.81 6.38
C VAL A 352 -43.75 -4.94 7.30
N ALA A 353 -42.97 -6.03 7.46
CA ALA A 353 -43.31 -7.10 8.38
C ALA A 353 -43.41 -6.58 9.83
N TYR A 354 -42.44 -5.79 10.27
CA TYR A 354 -42.43 -5.17 11.60
C TYR A 354 -43.57 -4.16 11.81
N ILE A 355 -43.85 -3.30 10.82
CA ILE A 355 -44.93 -2.29 10.92
C ILE A 355 -46.31 -2.94 10.99
N LEU A 356 -46.53 -4.05 10.28
CA LEU A 356 -47.81 -4.76 10.28
C LEU A 356 -47.95 -5.74 11.46
N LEU A 357 -46.87 -6.39 11.87
CA LEU A 357 -46.85 -7.36 12.98
C LEU A 357 -45.48 -7.33 13.69
N PRO A 358 -45.32 -6.46 14.71
CA PRO A 358 -44.03 -6.29 15.38
C PRO A 358 -43.70 -7.51 16.23
N GLY A 359 -42.59 -8.18 15.90
CA GLY A 359 -42.02 -9.30 16.64
C GLY A 359 -41.13 -8.88 17.82
N TYR A 360 -40.92 -7.58 18.02
CA TYR A 360 -40.20 -7.02 19.18
C TYR A 360 -40.79 -5.65 19.53
N ILE A 361 -40.60 -5.23 20.78
CA ILE A 361 -40.98 -3.91 21.29
C ILE A 361 -39.73 -3.24 21.86
N ILE A 362 -39.67 -1.91 21.78
CA ILE A 362 -38.59 -1.10 22.35
C ILE A 362 -39.16 -0.26 23.49
N ARG A 363 -38.48 -0.26 24.64
CA ARG A 363 -38.89 0.41 25.88
C ARG A 363 -37.70 1.06 26.59
N PRO A 364 -37.90 2.09 27.41
CA PRO A 364 -36.87 2.51 28.36
C PRO A 364 -36.72 1.42 29.43
N LEU A 365 -35.50 1.16 29.89
CA LEU A 365 -35.31 0.27 31.05
C LEU A 365 -35.96 0.87 32.30
N ALA A 366 -36.75 0.03 32.98
CA ALA A 366 -37.58 0.40 34.13
C ALA A 366 -36.90 0.14 35.49
N ASP A 367 -35.80 -0.61 35.52
CA ASP A 367 -35.01 -0.80 36.73
C ASP A 367 -34.23 0.48 37.07
N ALA A 368 -34.20 0.86 38.35
CA ALA A 368 -33.50 2.06 38.80
C ALA A 368 -31.97 1.88 38.89
N SER A 369 -31.46 0.65 38.75
CA SER A 369 -30.04 0.29 38.85
C SER A 369 -29.31 0.14 37.51
N ILE A 370 -30.03 0.06 36.37
CA ILE A 370 -29.46 -0.08 35.02
C ILE A 370 -30.10 0.95 34.08
N SER A 371 -29.28 1.73 33.40
CA SER A 371 -29.72 2.66 32.34
C SER A 371 -29.62 2.04 30.96
N GLY A 372 -30.67 2.18 30.13
CA GLY A 372 -30.60 1.81 28.71
C GLY A 372 -31.96 1.56 28.06
N VAL A 373 -31.96 0.70 27.05
CA VAL A 373 -33.15 0.32 26.27
C VAL A 373 -33.44 -1.16 26.45
N ASP A 374 -34.68 -1.50 26.75
CA ASP A 374 -35.23 -2.86 26.65
C ASP A 374 -35.68 -3.08 25.20
N ILE A 375 -35.09 -4.09 24.53
CA ILE A 375 -35.58 -4.61 23.25
C ILE A 375 -36.10 -6.03 23.47
N SER A 376 -37.34 -6.14 23.92
CA SER A 376 -37.99 -7.41 24.21
C SER A 376 -38.69 -7.99 22.98
N SER A 377 -38.31 -9.23 22.64
CA SER A 377 -38.93 -10.11 21.66
C SER A 377 -40.35 -10.52 22.05
N VAL A 378 -41.27 -10.60 21.09
CA VAL A 378 -42.69 -10.93 21.31
C VAL A 378 -43.14 -12.07 20.39
N SER A 379 -43.94 -12.99 20.92
CA SER A 379 -44.62 -14.05 20.15
C SER A 379 -45.52 -13.43 19.07
N LEU A 380 -45.42 -13.88 17.82
CA LEU A 380 -46.19 -13.31 16.70
C LEU A 380 -47.69 -13.65 16.82
N LEU A 381 -48.02 -14.75 17.50
CA LEU A 381 -49.41 -15.06 17.90
C LEU A 381 -49.96 -14.09 18.95
N LYS A 382 -49.11 -13.56 19.84
CA LYS A 382 -49.48 -12.63 20.93
C LYS A 382 -49.37 -11.15 20.57
N SER A 383 -48.59 -10.81 19.53
CA SER A 383 -48.40 -9.43 19.08
C SER A 383 -49.68 -8.83 18.50
N SER A 384 -49.95 -7.56 18.79
CA SER A 384 -51.09 -6.82 18.27
C SER A 384 -50.79 -6.24 16.89
N SER A 385 -51.63 -6.58 15.91
CA SER A 385 -51.50 -6.13 14.53
C SER A 385 -52.50 -5.02 14.21
N VAL A 386 -52.10 -4.10 13.32
CA VAL A 386 -53.06 -3.20 12.64
C VAL A 386 -54.11 -4.00 11.85
N LEU A 387 -53.79 -5.24 11.46
CA LEU A 387 -54.66 -6.14 10.70
C LEU A 387 -55.56 -7.04 11.57
N ASP A 388 -55.48 -6.98 12.91
CA ASP A 388 -56.30 -7.79 13.84
C ASP A 388 -57.82 -7.55 13.68
N ARG A 389 -58.23 -6.47 13.00
CA ARG A 389 -59.63 -6.15 12.70
C ARG A 389 -60.15 -6.73 11.38
N PHE A 390 -59.26 -7.23 10.52
CA PHE A 390 -59.58 -7.69 9.17
C PHE A 390 -59.48 -9.20 9.00
N PHE A 391 -58.74 -9.88 9.86
CA PHE A 391 -58.56 -11.34 9.84
C PHE A 391 -59.09 -11.95 11.14
N PRO A 392 -60.06 -12.89 11.08
CA PRO A 392 -60.64 -13.51 12.28
C PRO A 392 -59.71 -14.51 12.98
N ASP A 393 -58.61 -14.90 12.34
CA ASP A 393 -57.62 -15.84 12.86
C ASP A 393 -56.18 -15.34 12.64
N LYS A 394 -55.34 -15.48 13.68
CA LYS A 394 -53.93 -15.10 13.68
C LYS A 394 -53.10 -15.86 12.63
N SER A 395 -53.41 -17.12 12.30
CA SER A 395 -52.65 -17.86 11.28
C SER A 395 -52.86 -17.30 9.87
N THR A 396 -54.11 -16.93 9.53
CA THR A 396 -54.43 -16.25 8.26
C THR A 396 -53.79 -14.87 8.19
N MET A 397 -53.81 -14.11 9.30
CA MET A 397 -53.16 -12.82 9.40
C MET A 397 -51.64 -12.90 9.22
N ILE A 398 -50.96 -13.81 9.92
CA ILE A 398 -49.50 -14.02 9.79
C ILE A 398 -49.14 -14.43 8.35
N THR A 399 -49.99 -15.24 7.71
CA THR A 399 -49.84 -15.61 6.29
C THR A 399 -49.97 -14.38 5.38
N ALA A 400 -50.96 -13.53 5.62
CA ALA A 400 -51.18 -12.30 4.86
C ALA A 400 -50.03 -11.28 5.05
N VAL A 401 -49.58 -11.05 6.28
CA VAL A 401 -48.47 -10.12 6.58
C VAL A 401 -47.19 -10.55 5.86
N SER A 402 -46.78 -11.81 6.01
CA SER A 402 -45.54 -12.30 5.37
C SER A 402 -45.61 -12.26 3.84
N LEU A 403 -46.79 -12.54 3.25
CA LEU A 403 -47.00 -12.42 1.80
C LEU A 403 -46.94 -10.95 1.34
N VAL A 404 -47.64 -10.05 2.01
CA VAL A 404 -47.65 -8.60 1.72
C VAL A 404 -46.24 -8.01 1.83
N SER A 405 -45.48 -8.38 2.85
CA SER A 405 -44.09 -7.94 3.05
C SER A 405 -43.16 -8.36 1.90
N ILE A 406 -43.29 -9.60 1.41
CA ILE A 406 -42.52 -10.08 0.26
C ILE A 406 -42.96 -9.36 -1.02
N ILE A 407 -44.27 -9.23 -1.27
CA ILE A 407 -44.80 -8.52 -2.44
C ILE A 407 -44.36 -7.04 -2.46
N PHE A 408 -44.39 -6.36 -1.32
CA PHE A 408 -43.92 -4.99 -1.20
C PHE A 408 -42.41 -4.89 -1.47
N GLY A 409 -41.61 -5.83 -0.95
CA GLY A 409 -40.19 -5.95 -1.30
C GLY A 409 -39.97 -6.13 -2.81
N LEU A 410 -40.74 -7.01 -3.47
CA LEU A 410 -40.65 -7.24 -4.92
C LEU A 410 -41.03 -5.97 -5.71
N ALA A 411 -42.05 -5.23 -5.28
CA ALA A 411 -42.40 -3.94 -5.88
C ALA A 411 -41.26 -2.92 -5.74
N VAL A 412 -40.66 -2.81 -4.54
CA VAL A 412 -39.47 -1.97 -4.28
C VAL A 412 -38.27 -2.41 -5.14
N TYR A 413 -38.04 -3.71 -5.32
CA TYR A 413 -36.98 -4.24 -6.17
C TYR A 413 -37.17 -3.82 -7.63
N ALA A 414 -38.40 -3.97 -8.16
CA ALA A 414 -38.74 -3.58 -9.51
C ALA A 414 -38.60 -2.06 -9.71
N LEU A 415 -39.22 -1.25 -8.84
CA LEU A 415 -39.17 0.22 -8.87
C LEU A 415 -37.75 0.76 -8.73
N GLY A 416 -36.92 0.15 -7.88
CA GLY A 416 -35.50 0.47 -7.68
C GLY A 416 -34.61 0.23 -8.91
N SER A 417 -35.16 -0.29 -10.01
CA SER A 417 -34.50 -0.32 -11.33
C SER A 417 -34.35 1.06 -11.95
N ASN A 418 -35.25 1.99 -11.65
CA ASN A 418 -35.11 3.40 -12.04
C ASN A 418 -34.17 4.11 -11.03
N PRO A 419 -33.04 4.71 -11.46
CA PRO A 419 -32.08 5.32 -10.53
C PRO A 419 -32.64 6.54 -9.78
N LYS A 420 -33.64 7.25 -10.32
CA LYS A 420 -34.33 8.33 -9.60
C LYS A 420 -35.18 7.76 -8.46
N ILE A 421 -36.05 6.79 -8.77
CA ILE A 421 -36.91 6.14 -7.76
C ILE A 421 -36.06 5.42 -6.70
N ARG A 422 -34.92 4.82 -7.08
CA ARG A 422 -33.96 4.24 -6.13
C ARG A 422 -33.38 5.27 -5.15
N ARG A 423 -33.18 6.52 -5.58
CA ARG A 423 -32.73 7.62 -4.70
C ARG A 423 -33.83 8.03 -3.72
N GLU A 424 -35.08 8.15 -4.18
CA GLU A 424 -36.21 8.49 -3.30
C GLU A 424 -36.51 7.36 -2.29
N LEU A 425 -36.49 6.09 -2.73
CA LEU A 425 -36.58 4.92 -1.84
C LEU A 425 -35.43 4.89 -0.82
N TYR A 426 -34.23 5.34 -1.20
CA TYR A 426 -33.13 5.49 -0.25
C TYR A 426 -33.36 6.64 0.74
N ALA A 427 -33.88 7.79 0.30
CA ALA A 427 -34.22 8.91 1.18
C ALA A 427 -35.31 8.53 2.20
N ILE A 428 -36.38 7.86 1.75
CA ILE A 428 -37.45 7.32 2.61
C ILE A 428 -36.89 6.33 3.64
N LEU A 429 -35.94 5.48 3.23
CA LEU A 429 -35.26 4.54 4.12
C LEU A 429 -34.41 5.26 5.20
N ILE A 430 -33.64 6.29 4.84
CA ILE A 430 -32.93 7.12 5.83
C ILE A 430 -33.95 7.67 6.83
N ILE A 431 -35.03 8.30 6.35
CA ILE A 431 -36.03 8.97 7.19
C ILE A 431 -36.68 7.96 8.15
N GLY A 432 -37.08 6.77 7.68
CA GLY A 432 -37.64 5.71 8.52
C GLY A 432 -36.65 5.22 9.59
N GLY A 433 -35.39 4.99 9.23
CA GLY A 433 -34.34 4.60 10.18
C GLY A 433 -33.99 5.71 11.18
N LEU A 434 -34.03 6.98 10.77
CA LEU A 434 -33.84 8.12 11.66
C LEU A 434 -35.01 8.29 12.63
N VAL A 435 -36.26 8.03 12.21
CA VAL A 435 -37.42 8.05 13.12
C VAL A 435 -37.31 6.95 14.17
N PHE A 436 -36.95 5.72 13.76
CA PHE A 436 -36.64 4.64 14.68
C PHE A 436 -35.50 5.01 15.65
N TYR A 437 -34.42 5.59 15.13
CA TYR A 437 -33.28 6.02 15.94
C TYR A 437 -33.61 7.19 16.88
N THR A 438 -34.57 8.06 16.51
CA THR A 438 -35.14 9.08 17.41
C THR A 438 -35.80 8.42 18.63
N ALA A 439 -36.65 7.42 18.39
CA ALA A 439 -37.35 6.70 19.46
C ALA A 439 -36.38 5.92 20.36
N TYR A 440 -35.39 5.25 19.76
CA TYR A 440 -34.32 4.56 20.48
C TYR A 440 -33.51 5.53 21.37
N ILE A 441 -33.00 6.64 20.84
CA ILE A 441 -32.25 7.64 21.63
C ILE A 441 -33.14 8.28 22.71
N TYR A 442 -34.42 8.50 22.43
CA TYR A 442 -35.37 9.00 23.42
C TYR A 442 -35.57 8.02 24.59
N TYR A 443 -35.81 6.72 24.31
CA TYR A 443 -35.97 5.72 25.37
C TYR A 443 -34.67 5.50 26.16
N PHE A 444 -33.53 5.45 25.48
CA PHE A 444 -32.20 5.37 26.12
C PHE A 444 -32.00 6.55 27.08
N PHE A 445 -32.17 7.78 26.58
CA PHE A 445 -31.96 8.98 27.38
C PHE A 445 -32.98 9.13 28.51
N SER A 446 -34.23 8.67 28.33
CA SER A 446 -35.24 8.66 29.38
C SER A 446 -34.87 7.71 30.53
N SER A 447 -34.37 6.51 30.23
CA SER A 447 -33.87 5.58 31.24
C SER A 447 -32.60 6.10 31.93
N LEU A 448 -31.65 6.63 31.15
CA LEU A 448 -30.42 7.25 31.67
C LEU A 448 -30.71 8.42 32.62
N LEU A 449 -31.68 9.27 32.28
CA LEU A 449 -32.11 10.39 33.13
C LEU A 449 -32.75 9.88 34.43
N PHE A 450 -33.60 8.86 34.37
CA PHE A 450 -34.21 8.23 35.54
C PHE A 450 -33.16 7.61 36.47
N TYR A 451 -32.25 6.80 35.91
CA TYR A 451 -31.12 6.19 36.62
C TYR A 451 -30.26 7.24 37.36
N PHE A 452 -29.81 8.29 36.66
CA PHE A 452 -29.01 9.34 37.29
C PHE A 452 -29.83 10.18 38.27
N TYR A 453 -31.10 10.48 38.00
CA TYR A 453 -31.94 11.24 38.91
C TYR A 453 -32.06 10.56 40.27
N ASN A 454 -32.43 9.26 40.28
CA ASN A 454 -32.52 8.47 41.51
C ASN A 454 -31.16 8.38 42.21
N SER A 455 -30.12 7.98 41.47
CA SER A 455 -28.74 7.86 42.00
C SER A 455 -28.16 9.17 42.54
N ILE A 456 -28.55 10.33 42.01
CA ILE A 456 -28.16 11.64 42.55
C ILE A 456 -28.93 11.92 43.82
N ILE A 457 -30.27 11.76 43.85
CA ILE A 457 -31.11 12.03 45.03
C ILE A 457 -30.68 11.16 46.22
N ASP A 458 -30.45 9.86 46.01
CA ASP A 458 -30.07 8.91 47.06
C ASP A 458 -28.70 9.22 47.68
N VAL A 459 -27.79 9.87 46.93
CA VAL A 459 -26.39 10.05 47.33
C VAL A 459 -26.06 11.49 47.71
N ILE A 460 -26.70 12.50 47.12
CA ILE A 460 -26.37 13.93 47.31
C ILE A 460 -26.59 14.42 48.75
N PHE A 461 -27.56 13.84 49.47
CA PHE A 461 -27.85 14.17 50.87
C PHE A 461 -27.06 13.33 51.88
N THR A 462 -26.16 12.45 51.42
CA THR A 462 -25.33 11.60 52.28
C THR A 462 -23.94 12.21 52.52
N ARG A 463 -23.16 11.61 53.42
CA ARG A 463 -21.72 11.89 53.56
C ARG A 463 -20.91 11.69 52.26
N HIS A 464 -21.50 11.04 51.25
CA HIS A 464 -20.90 10.78 49.94
C HIS A 464 -21.35 11.76 48.85
N PHE A 465 -21.87 12.95 49.21
CA PHE A 465 -22.36 13.99 48.28
C PHE A 465 -21.45 14.31 47.08
N LEU A 466 -20.11 14.17 47.20
CA LEU A 466 -19.17 14.35 46.08
C LEU A 466 -19.41 13.36 44.93
N ILE A 467 -19.92 12.16 45.23
CA ILE A 467 -20.38 11.20 44.23
C ILE A 467 -21.62 11.75 43.52
N GLY A 468 -22.63 12.24 44.27
CA GLY A 468 -23.82 12.89 43.71
C GLY A 468 -23.49 14.11 42.82
N ILE A 469 -22.55 14.97 43.22
CA ILE A 469 -22.05 16.07 42.39
C ILE A 469 -21.38 15.56 41.11
N SER A 470 -20.58 14.50 41.20
CA SER A 470 -19.90 13.90 40.05
C SER A 470 -20.89 13.27 39.07
N LEU A 471 -21.90 12.54 39.59
CA LEU A 471 -23.02 12.00 38.81
C LEU A 471 -23.84 13.11 38.14
N LEU A 472 -24.07 14.24 38.82
CA LEU A 472 -24.73 15.40 38.23
C LEU A 472 -23.93 16.01 37.06
N ILE A 473 -22.59 16.07 37.17
CA ILE A 473 -21.74 16.51 36.05
C ILE A 473 -21.83 15.50 34.88
N ILE A 474 -21.85 14.19 35.16
CA ILE A 474 -22.00 13.14 34.14
C ILE A 474 -23.39 13.18 33.48
N LEU A 475 -24.46 13.44 34.23
CA LEU A 475 -25.81 13.65 33.70
C LEU A 475 -25.88 14.89 32.80
N MET A 476 -25.28 16.02 33.23
CA MET A 476 -25.24 17.24 32.41
C MET A 476 -24.41 17.05 31.14
N LEU A 477 -23.28 16.33 31.22
CA LEU A 477 -22.52 15.90 30.04
C LEU A 477 -23.36 15.00 29.12
N SER A 478 -24.12 14.06 29.69
CA SER A 478 -24.97 13.14 28.94
C SER A 478 -26.11 13.86 28.23
N ALA A 479 -26.77 14.80 28.89
CA ALA A 479 -27.80 15.64 28.28
C ALA A 479 -27.26 16.41 27.06
N VAL A 480 -26.05 16.97 27.16
CA VAL A 480 -25.37 17.64 26.02
C VAL A 480 -24.95 16.64 24.94
N PHE A 481 -24.48 15.45 25.32
CA PHE A 481 -24.01 14.43 24.38
C PHE A 481 -25.15 13.77 23.60
N TYR A 482 -26.18 13.23 24.27
CA TYR A 482 -27.29 12.54 23.61
C TYR A 482 -28.17 13.52 22.83
N MET A 483 -28.67 14.60 23.44
CA MET A 483 -29.54 15.55 22.72
C MET A 483 -28.74 16.40 21.71
N GLY A 484 -27.61 16.98 22.13
CA GLY A 484 -26.80 17.83 21.27
C GLY A 484 -26.11 17.05 20.14
N GLY A 485 -25.57 15.87 20.45
CA GLY A 485 -24.99 14.96 19.45
C GLY A 485 -26.02 14.41 18.46
N TYR A 486 -27.26 14.17 18.90
CA TYR A 486 -28.34 13.73 18.00
C TYR A 486 -28.82 14.84 17.06
N LEU A 487 -29.02 16.05 17.59
CA LEU A 487 -29.34 17.23 16.76
C LEU A 487 -28.23 17.54 15.76
N VAL A 488 -26.96 17.40 16.18
CA VAL A 488 -25.79 17.48 15.29
C VAL A 488 -25.81 16.38 14.22
N PHE A 489 -26.12 15.14 14.58
CA PHE A 489 -26.22 14.03 13.62
C PHE A 489 -27.28 14.31 12.55
N LEU A 490 -28.51 14.66 12.96
CA LEU A 490 -29.58 15.03 12.04
C LEU A 490 -29.17 16.20 11.13
N TYR A 491 -28.54 17.23 11.68
CA TYR A 491 -28.07 18.37 10.93
C TYR A 491 -27.00 18.00 9.88
N GLU A 492 -25.99 17.20 10.22
CA GLU A 492 -24.99 16.77 9.22
C GLU A 492 -25.62 15.89 8.13
N VAL A 493 -26.59 15.01 8.46
CA VAL A 493 -27.31 14.19 7.47
C VAL A 493 -28.14 15.06 6.51
N VAL A 494 -28.82 16.10 7.01
CA VAL A 494 -29.55 17.07 6.18
C VAL A 494 -28.59 17.88 5.28
N MET A 495 -27.44 18.30 5.80
CA MET A 495 -26.43 19.04 5.03
C MET A 495 -25.78 18.19 3.93
N GLU A 496 -25.54 16.90 4.20
CA GLU A 496 -25.05 15.92 3.22
C GLU A 496 -26.10 15.64 2.13
N TYR A 497 -27.37 15.44 2.51
CA TYR A 497 -28.47 15.21 1.56
C TYR A 497 -28.62 16.37 0.55
N HIS A 498 -28.47 17.61 1.02
CA HIS A 498 -28.48 18.80 0.18
C HIS A 498 -27.13 19.12 -0.50
N LYS A 499 -26.09 18.28 -0.33
CA LYS A 499 -24.71 18.46 -0.83
C LYS A 499 -24.09 19.83 -0.52
N LYS A 500 -24.56 20.53 0.52
CA LYS A 500 -24.37 21.98 0.69
C LYS A 500 -23.12 22.39 1.49
N LYS A 501 -22.28 21.44 1.90
CA LYS A 501 -21.23 21.66 2.92
C LYS A 501 -19.86 21.04 2.64
N TRP A 502 -19.79 19.98 1.84
CA TRP A 502 -18.55 19.25 1.53
C TRP A 502 -18.10 19.41 0.06
N SER A 503 -18.63 20.43 -0.63
CA SER A 503 -18.14 20.87 -1.94
C SER A 503 -16.81 21.63 -1.84
N GLU A 504 -16.52 22.25 -0.70
CA GLU A 504 -15.17 22.59 -0.30
C GLU A 504 -14.47 21.28 0.16
N PRO A 505 -13.30 20.92 -0.41
CA PRO A 505 -12.56 19.75 0.04
C PRO A 505 -12.16 19.95 1.52
N ILE A 506 -12.18 18.87 2.33
CA ILE A 506 -11.78 18.99 3.73
C ILE A 506 -10.34 19.51 3.78
N ASP A 507 -10.15 20.61 4.52
CA ASP A 507 -9.11 21.62 4.30
C ASP A 507 -7.73 21.06 3.94
N GLU A 508 -6.98 21.82 3.14
CA GLU A 508 -5.56 21.52 2.92
C GLU A 508 -4.79 21.40 4.24
N GLU A 509 -5.22 22.07 5.31
CA GLU A 509 -4.72 21.85 6.67
C GLU A 509 -4.94 20.42 7.22
N LEU A 510 -6.10 19.78 6.97
CA LEU A 510 -6.31 18.38 7.35
C LEU A 510 -5.48 17.45 6.46
N VAL A 511 -5.39 17.73 5.16
CA VAL A 511 -4.53 16.96 4.25
C VAL A 511 -3.06 17.08 4.67
N PHE A 512 -2.60 18.29 5.02
CA PHE A 512 -1.26 18.61 5.49
C PHE A 512 -0.98 18.04 6.88
N ALA A 513 -1.96 18.02 7.78
CA ALA A 513 -1.81 17.41 9.11
C ALA A 513 -1.89 15.88 9.06
N ILE A 514 -2.64 15.29 8.12
CA ILE A 514 -2.49 13.86 7.79
C ILE A 514 -1.09 13.61 7.19
N LYS A 515 -0.51 14.57 6.46
CA LYS A 515 0.89 14.57 5.96
C LYS A 515 1.94 14.69 7.09
N SER A 516 1.66 15.45 8.16
CA SER A 516 2.59 15.69 9.29
C SER A 516 2.44 14.67 10.43
N ILE A 517 1.24 14.15 10.68
CA ILE A 517 1.07 12.91 11.46
C ILE A 517 1.78 11.77 10.72
N LYS A 518 1.71 11.71 9.38
CA LYS A 518 2.59 10.86 8.53
C LYS A 518 4.10 11.22 8.56
N SER A 519 4.53 12.37 9.10
CA SER A 519 5.96 12.65 9.31
C SER A 519 6.43 12.28 10.72
N ILE A 520 5.55 12.34 11.72
CA ILE A 520 5.82 11.80 13.06
C ILE A 520 5.79 10.26 13.04
N GLU A 521 4.86 9.66 12.28
CA GLU A 521 4.84 8.21 12.06
C GLU A 521 5.97 7.69 11.15
N ARG A 522 6.71 8.56 10.44
CA ARG A 522 7.88 8.11 9.67
C ARG A 522 9.04 7.60 10.54
N GLY A 523 8.95 7.73 11.86
CA GLY A 523 9.82 7.03 12.83
C GLY A 523 9.41 5.58 13.18
N VAL A 524 8.27 5.07 12.68
CA VAL A 524 7.83 3.67 12.88
C VAL A 524 7.25 3.15 11.57
N ALA A 525 8.04 2.33 10.85
CA ALA A 525 7.83 1.95 9.46
C ALA A 525 6.38 1.59 9.08
N LYS A 526 5.88 2.21 8.01
CA LYS A 526 4.61 1.87 7.36
C LYS A 526 4.81 0.99 6.11
N PRO A 527 3.80 0.22 5.69
CA PRO A 527 4.08 -1.08 5.08
C PRO A 527 3.32 -1.40 3.78
N LYS A 528 3.73 -2.52 3.15
CA LYS A 528 2.92 -3.49 2.39
C LYS A 528 1.81 -2.95 1.44
N ARG A 529 1.94 -3.33 0.17
CA ARG A 529 0.94 -4.15 -0.55
C ARG A 529 1.55 -4.75 -1.83
N GLY A 530 1.04 -5.86 -2.36
CA GLY A 530 -0.03 -6.72 -1.87
C GLY A 530 -1.02 -7.08 -2.98
N GLN A 531 -1.23 -8.38 -3.22
CA GLN A 531 -1.86 -8.87 -4.44
C GLN A 531 -3.40 -8.80 -4.44
N ALA A 532 -3.94 -8.64 -5.66
CA ALA A 532 -5.34 -8.91 -6.00
C ALA A 532 -5.54 -10.43 -6.22
N ALA A 533 -6.76 -10.97 -6.33
CA ALA A 533 -8.08 -10.34 -6.34
C ALA A 533 -9.06 -11.15 -5.45
N LEU A 534 -10.15 -10.53 -5.03
CA LEU A 534 -11.34 -11.26 -4.61
C LEU A 534 -12.30 -11.34 -5.80
N ASP A 535 -12.86 -12.53 -6.03
CA ASP A 535 -14.09 -12.79 -6.78
C ASP A 535 -13.98 -12.78 -8.35
N VAL A 536 -14.25 -13.93 -9.03
CA VAL A 536 -13.87 -14.23 -10.45
C VAL A 536 -14.94 -14.71 -11.52
N PHE A 537 -16.01 -15.51 -11.27
CA PHE A 537 -17.21 -15.67 -12.18
C PHE A 537 -18.70 -15.42 -11.69
N LYS A 538 -19.04 -15.37 -10.39
CA LYS A 538 -20.20 -14.60 -9.76
C LYS A 538 -19.89 -13.36 -8.87
N TYR A 539 -18.70 -13.05 -8.37
CA TYR A 539 -17.41 -13.43 -8.86
C TYR A 539 -17.17 -12.81 -10.30
N ALA A 540 -18.11 -12.73 -11.28
CA ALA A 540 -18.09 -11.93 -12.56
C ALA A 540 -19.43 -11.31 -12.98
N LEU A 541 -20.46 -11.37 -12.12
CA LEU A 541 -21.31 -10.20 -11.93
C LEU A 541 -21.04 -9.48 -10.59
N ALA A 542 -20.19 -10.06 -9.71
CA ALA A 542 -19.08 -9.27 -9.15
C ALA A 542 -18.22 -8.82 -10.32
N ALA A 543 -17.12 -9.47 -10.75
CA ALA A 543 -16.22 -9.05 -11.86
C ALA A 543 -16.75 -8.74 -13.29
N PHE A 544 -18.00 -8.30 -13.47
CA PHE A 544 -18.33 -7.23 -14.43
C PHE A 544 -18.67 -5.91 -13.71
N VAL A 545 -19.48 -5.92 -12.64
CA VAL A 545 -19.53 -4.83 -11.64
C VAL A 545 -18.17 -4.60 -10.99
N SER A 546 -17.32 -5.62 -10.93
CA SER A 546 -15.93 -5.67 -10.53
C SER A 546 -14.99 -5.98 -11.70
N ILE A 547 -15.43 -5.83 -12.95
CA ILE A 547 -14.52 -5.25 -13.96
C ILE A 547 -14.70 -3.76 -13.85
N ALA A 548 -15.92 -3.22 -13.81
CA ALA A 548 -16.16 -1.84 -13.37
C ALA A 548 -15.53 -1.51 -11.99
N VAL A 549 -15.35 -2.46 -11.06
CA VAL A 549 -14.64 -2.31 -9.76
C VAL A 549 -13.29 -3.09 -9.66
N LEU A 550 -12.84 -3.81 -10.70
CA LEU A 550 -11.39 -4.08 -10.94
C LEU A 550 -10.86 -3.24 -12.13
N VAL A 551 -11.54 -2.15 -12.47
CA VAL A 551 -11.15 -1.12 -13.46
C VAL A 551 -11.39 0.26 -12.86
N ALA A 552 -12.50 0.53 -12.16
CA ALA A 552 -12.52 1.63 -11.19
C ALA A 552 -11.69 1.27 -9.95
N GLY A 553 -11.70 0.01 -9.51
CA GLY A 553 -10.81 -0.45 -8.45
C GLY A 553 -9.39 -0.77 -8.93
N TYR A 554 -9.15 -1.12 -10.20
CA TYR A 554 -7.77 -1.06 -10.73
C TYR A 554 -7.35 0.38 -11.00
N ARG A 555 -8.21 1.33 -11.36
CA ARG A 555 -7.85 2.78 -11.40
C ARG A 555 -7.69 3.38 -10.00
N MET A 556 -8.35 2.84 -8.97
CA MET A 556 -8.20 3.27 -7.59
C MET A 556 -7.03 2.58 -6.90
N VAL A 557 -6.73 1.31 -7.20
CA VAL A 557 -5.54 0.59 -6.73
C VAL A 557 -4.32 0.95 -7.56
N SER A 558 -4.42 1.21 -8.87
CA SER A 558 -3.36 1.85 -9.65
C SER A 558 -3.17 3.27 -9.13
N GLY A 559 -4.21 4.11 -9.05
CA GLY A 559 -4.09 5.47 -8.51
C GLY A 559 -3.59 5.55 -7.05
N VAL A 560 -3.75 4.49 -6.24
CA VAL A 560 -3.12 4.36 -4.91
C VAL A 560 -1.73 3.74 -4.97
N SER A 561 -1.48 2.77 -5.85
CA SER A 561 -0.17 2.12 -6.07
C SER A 561 0.80 3.00 -6.85
N GLU A 562 0.30 3.96 -7.62
CA GLU A 562 0.96 5.03 -8.35
C GLU A 562 1.28 6.16 -7.36
N LYS A 563 0.35 6.50 -6.45
CA LYS A 563 0.65 7.40 -5.33
C LYS A 563 1.52 6.77 -4.24
N SER A 564 1.60 5.44 -4.18
CA SER A 564 2.57 4.68 -3.37
C SER A 564 3.91 4.65 -4.09
N CYS A 565 3.94 4.19 -5.34
CA CYS A 565 5.08 4.22 -6.25
C CYS A 565 5.74 5.60 -6.31
N ASN A 566 5.01 6.70 -6.48
CA ASN A 566 5.56 8.06 -6.49
C ASN A 566 6.11 8.51 -5.13
N ALA A 567 5.66 7.91 -4.02
CA ALA A 567 6.23 8.13 -2.69
C ALA A 567 7.48 7.26 -2.45
N GLU A 568 7.45 6.00 -2.90
CA GLU A 568 8.59 5.07 -2.88
C GLU A 568 9.72 5.59 -3.80
N ILE A 569 9.39 6.12 -4.98
CA ILE A 569 10.30 6.81 -5.91
C ILE A 569 10.93 8.01 -5.21
N ALA A 570 10.14 8.83 -4.51
CA ALA A 570 10.67 9.96 -3.78
C ALA A 570 11.61 9.53 -2.63
N GLU A 571 11.33 8.40 -1.97
CA GLU A 571 12.19 7.82 -0.94
C GLU A 571 13.50 7.27 -1.53
N PHE A 572 13.43 6.59 -2.68
CA PHE A 572 14.59 6.11 -3.44
C PHE A 572 15.44 7.25 -4.03
N GLU A 573 14.80 8.27 -4.62
CA GLU A 573 15.45 9.48 -5.11
C GLU A 573 16.16 10.22 -3.98
N ILE A 574 15.54 10.36 -2.81
CA ILE A 574 16.19 10.95 -1.62
C ILE A 574 17.37 10.09 -1.13
N GLY A 575 17.25 8.75 -1.15
CA GLY A 575 18.31 7.84 -0.73
C GLY A 575 19.53 7.82 -1.66
N MET A 576 19.34 8.02 -2.97
CA MET A 576 20.40 8.03 -3.97
C MET A 576 21.05 9.40 -4.21
N LYS A 577 20.38 10.51 -3.81
CA LYS A 577 20.78 11.86 -4.20
C LYS A 577 21.89 12.43 -3.33
N GLY A 578 23.08 12.53 -3.91
CA GLY A 578 24.32 12.93 -3.24
C GLY A 578 25.20 11.74 -2.85
N ILE A 579 25.09 10.58 -3.53
CA ILE A 579 25.92 9.41 -3.24
C ILE A 579 27.42 9.68 -3.47
N ASP A 580 27.73 10.63 -4.36
CA ASP A 580 29.06 11.22 -4.59
C ASP A 580 29.62 11.99 -3.38
N LYS A 581 28.77 12.34 -2.40
CA LYS A 581 29.11 13.19 -1.24
C LYS A 581 28.88 12.50 0.10
N SER A 582 28.19 11.36 0.13
CA SER A 582 28.00 10.56 1.34
C SER A 582 29.20 9.66 1.66
N LEU A 583 30.03 9.36 0.66
CA LEU A 583 31.18 8.46 0.79
C LEU A 583 32.49 9.25 1.00
N HIS A 584 33.43 8.65 1.73
CA HIS A 584 34.80 9.16 1.83
C HIS A 584 35.68 8.57 0.72
N PHE A 585 36.79 9.26 0.40
CA PHE A 585 37.74 8.78 -0.60
C PHE A 585 38.30 7.40 -0.20
N GLY A 586 38.15 6.40 -1.08
CA GLY A 586 38.52 5.01 -0.83
C GLY A 586 37.63 4.25 0.15
N SER A 587 36.50 4.79 0.62
CA SER A 587 35.55 4.03 1.45
C SER A 587 34.55 3.29 0.55
N ARG A 588 34.69 1.97 0.45
CA ARG A 588 33.74 1.08 -0.24
C ARG A 588 32.65 0.60 0.71
N GLU A 589 31.41 1.00 0.46
CA GLU A 589 30.21 0.58 1.22
C GLU A 589 29.30 -0.33 0.38
N LEU A 590 28.66 -1.30 1.03
CA LEU A 590 27.59 -2.09 0.42
C LEU A 590 26.24 -1.40 0.63
N GLN A 591 25.67 -0.85 -0.43
CA GLN A 591 24.33 -0.29 -0.46
C GLN A 591 23.32 -1.41 -0.76
N ASP A 592 22.20 -1.44 -0.04
CA ASP A 592 21.19 -2.50 -0.12
C ASP A 592 19.77 -1.88 -0.02
N ILE A 593 19.30 -1.36 -1.15
CA ILE A 593 18.23 -0.35 -1.22
C ILE A 593 16.93 -0.98 -1.75
N ASN A 594 15.80 -0.62 -1.13
CA ASN A 594 14.48 -1.04 -1.57
C ASN A 594 14.09 -0.34 -2.87
N VAL A 595 13.69 -1.12 -3.87
CA VAL A 595 13.33 -0.64 -5.20
C VAL A 595 11.86 -0.23 -5.24
N PRO A 596 11.54 0.99 -5.69
CA PRO A 596 10.17 1.47 -5.74
C PRO A 596 9.37 0.83 -6.89
N CYS A 597 8.05 0.79 -6.78
CA CYS A 597 7.10 0.44 -7.86
C CYS A 597 7.23 -0.96 -8.49
N LYS A 598 8.20 -1.79 -8.06
CA LYS A 598 8.64 -3.01 -8.76
C LYS A 598 9.06 -2.72 -10.19
N VAL A 599 10.00 -1.81 -10.41
CA VAL A 599 10.57 -1.60 -11.75
C VAL A 599 11.42 -2.81 -12.18
N ASP A 600 11.51 -3.07 -13.48
CA ASP A 600 12.09 -4.31 -14.02
C ASP A 600 13.60 -4.19 -14.24
N LYS A 601 14.04 -2.99 -14.66
CA LYS A 601 15.45 -2.61 -14.83
C LYS A 601 15.70 -1.27 -14.10
N ILE A 602 16.88 -1.12 -13.50
CA ILE A 602 17.38 0.19 -13.03
C ILE A 602 18.73 0.44 -13.68
N TYR A 603 18.83 1.53 -14.42
CA TYR A 603 20.07 1.94 -15.07
C TYR A 603 20.73 3.07 -14.26
N PHE A 604 22.03 2.91 -14.01
CA PHE A 604 22.93 3.95 -13.50
C PHE A 604 23.91 4.30 -14.63
N LEU A 605 24.14 5.58 -14.91
CA LEU A 605 24.98 6.06 -16.02
C LEU A 605 26.15 6.93 -15.54
N ASP A 606 27.33 6.80 -16.16
CA ASP A 606 28.45 7.73 -15.99
C ASP A 606 28.41 8.81 -17.08
N LEU A 607 27.75 9.93 -16.77
CA LEU A 607 27.62 11.06 -17.70
C LEU A 607 28.95 11.76 -18.02
N ASN A 608 30.04 11.47 -17.30
CA ASN A 608 31.36 12.04 -17.61
C ASN A 608 32.06 11.25 -18.74
N ARG A 609 31.52 10.08 -19.12
CA ARG A 609 32.07 9.18 -20.14
C ARG A 609 31.20 9.07 -21.39
N ASN A 610 30.12 9.84 -21.49
CA ASN A 610 29.21 9.89 -22.65
C ASN A 610 28.74 8.49 -23.13
N PRO A 611 27.93 7.75 -22.34
CA PRO A 611 27.44 6.43 -22.75
C PRO A 611 26.62 6.51 -24.05
N GLU A 612 26.92 5.62 -25.00
CA GLU A 612 26.31 5.57 -26.33
C GLU A 612 24.77 5.53 -26.27
N PRO A 613 24.05 6.56 -26.76
CA PRO A 613 22.59 6.58 -26.76
C PRO A 613 21.97 5.40 -27.53
N GLU A 614 22.66 4.90 -28.56
CA GLU A 614 22.22 3.80 -29.42
C GLU A 614 22.05 2.47 -28.68
N LYS A 615 22.70 2.30 -27.51
CA LYS A 615 22.51 1.14 -26.63
C LYS A 615 21.17 1.16 -25.87
N PHE A 616 20.41 2.25 -25.98
CA PHE A 616 19.14 2.46 -25.28
C PHE A 616 17.90 2.53 -26.20
N LYS A 617 18.01 2.02 -27.45
CA LYS A 617 16.90 1.91 -28.42
C LYS A 617 15.65 1.18 -27.87
N GLU A 618 15.80 0.24 -26.93
CA GLU A 618 14.65 -0.41 -26.22
C GLU A 618 13.85 0.57 -25.34
N THR A 619 14.42 1.74 -25.03
CA THR A 619 13.96 2.68 -24.01
C THR A 619 14.12 4.12 -24.51
N PRO A 620 13.35 4.59 -25.51
CA PRO A 620 13.64 5.85 -26.22
C PRO A 620 13.81 7.10 -25.34
N ILE A 621 13.08 7.18 -24.22
CA ILE A 621 13.20 8.28 -23.24
C ILE A 621 14.63 8.38 -22.64
N MET A 622 15.38 7.28 -22.56
CA MET A 622 16.79 7.29 -22.15
C MET A 622 17.73 7.74 -23.28
N GLU A 623 17.48 7.28 -24.50
CA GLU A 623 18.22 7.71 -25.69
C GLU A 623 18.06 9.23 -25.91
N ASP A 624 16.82 9.74 -25.87
CA ASP A 624 16.50 11.16 -25.94
C ASP A 624 17.17 11.96 -24.82
N ALA A 625 17.14 11.45 -23.57
CA ALA A 625 17.77 12.13 -22.43
C ALA A 625 19.29 12.25 -22.57
N LEU A 626 19.95 11.24 -23.16
CA LEU A 626 21.38 11.28 -23.44
C LEU A 626 21.70 12.20 -24.63
N ARG A 627 20.96 12.08 -25.75
CA ARG A 627 21.13 12.95 -26.94
C ARG A 627 20.88 14.43 -26.63
N SER A 628 19.99 14.74 -25.70
CA SER A 628 19.68 16.11 -25.26
C SER A 628 20.56 16.63 -24.10
N GLY A 629 21.53 15.85 -23.61
CA GLY A 629 22.43 16.28 -22.52
C GLY A 629 21.72 16.52 -21.18
N ILE A 630 20.60 15.83 -20.92
CA ILE A 630 19.89 15.95 -19.65
C ILE A 630 20.70 15.26 -18.55
N ASN A 631 21.09 16.02 -17.53
CA ASN A 631 21.87 15.58 -16.37
C ASN A 631 21.13 14.60 -15.42
N ASN A 632 20.33 13.67 -15.92
CA ASN A 632 19.78 12.55 -15.16
C ASN A 632 20.66 11.33 -15.38
N ASN A 633 21.01 10.61 -14.32
CA ASN A 633 21.91 9.46 -14.41
C ASN A 633 21.44 8.22 -13.64
N ILE A 634 20.25 8.27 -13.03
CA ILE A 634 19.52 7.06 -12.63
C ILE A 634 18.15 7.05 -13.31
N PHE A 635 17.82 5.93 -13.94
CA PHE A 635 16.57 5.71 -14.67
C PHE A 635 15.87 4.44 -14.15
N LEU A 636 14.61 4.60 -13.73
CA LEU A 636 13.76 3.54 -13.20
C LEU A 636 12.84 3.04 -14.31
N VAL A 637 13.14 1.89 -14.91
CA VAL A 637 12.52 1.39 -16.15
C VAL A 637 11.60 0.20 -15.88
N LYS A 638 10.37 0.26 -16.40
CA LYS A 638 9.36 -0.79 -16.22
C LYS A 638 8.54 -1.00 -17.50
N GLY A 639 8.66 -2.18 -18.10
CA GLY A 639 8.04 -2.52 -19.38
C GLY A 639 8.58 -1.70 -20.56
N GLY A 640 9.86 -1.29 -20.53
CA GLY A 640 10.46 -0.36 -21.50
C GLY A 640 10.26 1.12 -21.17
N ASP A 641 9.18 1.48 -20.48
CA ASP A 641 8.93 2.86 -20.07
C ASP A 641 9.85 3.31 -18.91
N VAL A 642 10.47 4.48 -19.05
CA VAL A 642 11.05 5.22 -17.92
C VAL A 642 9.92 5.74 -17.03
N LYS A 643 9.82 5.26 -15.79
CA LYS A 643 8.82 5.72 -14.79
C LYS A 643 9.32 6.91 -13.97
N ARG A 644 10.65 7.06 -13.84
CA ARG A 644 11.33 8.24 -13.28
C ARG A 644 12.77 8.26 -13.76
N SER A 645 13.30 9.46 -13.99
CA SER A 645 14.73 9.72 -14.08
C SER A 645 15.11 10.84 -13.09
N PHE A 646 16.32 10.79 -12.54
CA PHE A 646 16.85 11.86 -11.66
C PHE A 646 18.38 11.87 -11.63
N TYR A 647 18.97 12.91 -11.05
CA TYR A 647 20.42 13.02 -10.79
C TYR A 647 20.78 12.53 -9.39
N ALA A 648 21.73 11.59 -9.31
CA ALA A 648 22.23 11.01 -8.06
C ALA A 648 23.52 11.68 -7.53
N GLY A 649 24.21 12.48 -8.34
CA GLY A 649 25.60 12.88 -8.11
C GLY A 649 26.49 12.29 -9.19
N ASN A 650 27.78 12.64 -9.20
CA ASN A 650 28.72 12.08 -10.17
C ASN A 650 28.90 10.59 -9.91
N LEU A 651 28.60 9.75 -10.90
CA LEU A 651 28.87 8.31 -10.85
C LEU A 651 30.06 8.01 -11.74
N GLU A 652 30.86 7.02 -11.34
CA GLU A 652 31.98 6.49 -12.12
C GLU A 652 31.73 5.01 -12.36
N ILE A 653 31.63 4.61 -13.63
CA ILE A 653 31.16 3.28 -14.02
C ILE A 653 32.06 2.73 -15.13
N VAL A 654 32.44 1.46 -15.01
CA VAL A 654 33.26 0.72 -15.97
C VAL A 654 32.57 0.67 -17.34
N TYR A 655 33.32 0.53 -18.45
CA TYR A 655 32.74 0.27 -19.78
C TYR A 655 31.69 -0.84 -19.69
N PRO A 656 30.43 -0.63 -20.15
CA PRO A 656 29.98 0.33 -21.17
C PRO A 656 29.50 1.69 -20.62
N TYR A 657 30.04 2.16 -19.49
CA TYR A 657 29.69 3.43 -18.81
C TYR A 657 28.25 3.48 -18.28
N TYR A 658 27.61 2.31 -18.17
CA TYR A 658 26.37 2.11 -17.43
C TYR A 658 26.36 0.74 -16.75
N ILE A 659 25.57 0.64 -15.69
CA ILE A 659 25.24 -0.63 -15.03
C ILE A 659 23.72 -0.76 -14.92
N CYS A 660 23.20 -1.94 -15.25
CA CYS A 660 21.77 -2.23 -15.36
C CYS A 660 21.40 -3.31 -14.33
N PHE A 661 20.75 -2.92 -13.24
CA PHE A 661 20.33 -3.83 -12.18
C PHE A 661 18.95 -4.43 -12.48
N LEU A 662 18.79 -5.73 -12.23
CA LEU A 662 17.51 -6.45 -12.24
C LEU A 662 17.08 -6.71 -10.78
N PRO A 663 16.09 -5.98 -10.23
CA PRO A 663 15.76 -6.03 -8.79
C PRO A 663 15.37 -7.42 -8.28
N LYS A 664 15.96 -7.83 -7.15
CA LYS A 664 15.74 -9.14 -6.53
C LYS A 664 14.97 -8.97 -5.23
N PHE A 665 13.76 -9.53 -5.16
CA PHE A 665 12.81 -9.34 -4.05
C PHE A 665 12.51 -7.86 -3.74
N ASP A 666 12.31 -7.05 -4.79
CA ASP A 666 12.10 -5.59 -4.70
C ASP A 666 13.27 -4.82 -4.06
N ARG A 667 14.51 -5.29 -4.22
CA ARG A 667 15.74 -4.62 -3.73
C ARG A 667 16.86 -4.68 -4.78
N ILE A 668 17.80 -3.75 -4.69
CA ILE A 668 19.11 -3.85 -5.35
C ILE A 668 20.23 -3.77 -4.33
N SER A 669 21.26 -4.58 -4.50
CA SER A 669 22.49 -4.53 -3.70
C SER A 669 23.69 -4.23 -4.60
N PHE A 670 24.46 -3.20 -4.25
CA PHE A 670 25.64 -2.76 -5.03
C PHE A 670 26.69 -2.15 -4.11
N PHE A 671 27.96 -2.23 -4.51
CA PHE A 671 29.04 -1.49 -3.86
C PHE A 671 29.10 -0.06 -4.42
N ALA A 672 29.29 0.90 -3.53
CA ALA A 672 29.60 2.28 -3.88
C ALA A 672 30.89 2.69 -3.15
N GLU A 673 31.86 3.21 -3.88
CA GLU A 673 33.18 3.60 -3.38
C GLU A 673 33.49 5.06 -3.71
N GLY A 674 33.97 5.84 -2.74
CA GLY A 674 34.25 7.26 -2.97
C GLY A 674 35.50 7.48 -3.82
N ALA A 675 35.33 7.97 -5.06
CA ALA A 675 36.39 8.36 -6.00
C ALA A 675 36.62 9.89 -6.00
N GLY A 676 36.39 10.54 -4.85
CA GLY A 676 36.83 11.91 -4.55
C GLY A 676 35.85 13.00 -4.99
N LYS A 677 35.51 13.05 -6.29
CA LYS A 677 34.38 13.86 -6.81
C LYS A 677 33.26 13.00 -7.41
N SER A 678 33.49 11.71 -7.56
CA SER A 678 32.59 10.67 -8.06
C SER A 678 32.34 9.60 -7.00
N ALA A 679 31.24 8.86 -7.14
CA ALA A 679 31.06 7.55 -6.51
C ALA A 679 31.23 6.46 -7.57
N LYS A 680 32.21 5.58 -7.40
CA LYS A 680 32.43 4.41 -8.23
C LYS A 680 31.39 3.34 -7.89
N ILE A 681 30.66 2.82 -8.88
CA ILE A 681 29.55 1.88 -8.68
C ILE A 681 29.89 0.51 -9.28
N ALA A 682 29.77 -0.55 -8.46
CA ALA A 682 29.94 -1.93 -8.89
C ALA A 682 28.84 -2.84 -8.30
N SER A 683 28.47 -3.91 -8.99
CA SER A 683 27.43 -4.84 -8.53
C SER A 683 27.83 -5.64 -7.28
N ALA A 684 26.85 -6.10 -6.50
CA ALA A 684 27.09 -7.02 -5.39
C ALA A 684 26.77 -8.48 -5.79
N CYS A 685 27.48 -9.44 -5.21
CA CYS A 685 27.54 -10.83 -5.69
C CYS A 685 26.24 -11.58 -5.96
N SER A 686 25.17 -11.29 -5.21
CA SER A 686 23.89 -11.97 -5.41
C SER A 686 22.88 -11.15 -6.23
N GLN A 687 23.28 -9.96 -6.69
CA GLN A 687 22.48 -9.02 -7.47
C GLN A 687 22.42 -9.45 -8.94
N PRO A 688 21.22 -9.69 -9.49
CA PRO A 688 21.06 -9.93 -10.91
C PRO A 688 21.19 -8.61 -11.70
N GLU A 689 21.66 -8.72 -12.92
CA GLU A 689 21.95 -7.58 -13.79
C GLU A 689 21.63 -7.89 -15.24
N CYS A 690 21.21 -6.84 -15.93
CA CYS A 690 21.00 -6.70 -17.36
C CYS A 690 22.13 -5.91 -18.05
N THR A 691 23.24 -5.65 -17.36
CA THR A 691 24.45 -5.07 -17.95
C THR A 691 25.00 -6.06 -18.96
N LEU A 692 25.09 -5.64 -20.23
CA LEU A 692 25.56 -6.45 -21.34
C LEU A 692 26.65 -5.65 -22.07
N ILE A 693 27.90 -6.10 -21.93
CA ILE A 693 29.02 -5.57 -22.70
C ILE A 693 28.90 -6.19 -24.10
N PRO A 694 28.76 -5.40 -25.19
CA PRO A 694 28.79 -5.97 -26.53
C PRO A 694 30.16 -6.61 -26.78
N VAL A 695 30.16 -7.83 -27.31
CA VAL A 695 31.38 -8.49 -27.78
C VAL A 695 31.59 -8.06 -29.22
N ASP A 696 32.38 -7.00 -29.38
CA ASP A 696 32.86 -6.48 -30.65
C ASP A 696 34.39 -6.57 -30.67
N ILE A 697 34.95 -6.85 -31.83
CA ILE A 697 36.36 -7.18 -32.03
C ILE A 697 36.82 -6.66 -33.39
N GLY A 698 38.01 -6.04 -33.43
CA GLY A 698 38.62 -5.52 -34.64
C GLY A 698 39.03 -6.63 -35.60
N ARG A 699 39.10 -6.32 -36.89
CA ARG A 699 39.39 -7.32 -37.94
C ARG A 699 40.77 -7.99 -37.75
N ASP A 700 41.78 -7.23 -37.33
CA ASP A 700 43.12 -7.74 -37.09
C ASP A 700 43.21 -8.55 -35.79
N GLU A 701 42.48 -8.14 -34.75
CA GLU A 701 42.35 -8.88 -33.49
C GLU A 701 41.67 -10.24 -33.72
N ALA A 702 40.56 -10.25 -34.46
CA ALA A 702 39.87 -11.47 -34.84
C ALA A 702 40.76 -12.42 -35.66
N ARG A 703 41.59 -11.89 -36.56
CA ARG A 703 42.56 -12.69 -37.31
C ARG A 703 43.61 -13.32 -36.40
N ASN A 704 44.09 -12.60 -35.38
CA ASN A 704 45.01 -13.15 -34.38
C ASN A 704 44.34 -14.27 -33.56
N VAL A 705 43.09 -14.08 -33.10
CA VAL A 705 42.32 -15.11 -32.40
C VAL A 705 42.14 -16.36 -33.27
N ILE A 706 41.78 -16.22 -34.56
CA ILE A 706 41.65 -17.37 -35.48
C ILE A 706 43.01 -18.07 -35.71
N ASN A 707 44.09 -17.30 -35.89
CA ASN A 707 45.45 -17.84 -36.10
C ASN A 707 45.90 -18.73 -34.94
N GLU A 708 45.57 -18.37 -33.69
CA GLU A 708 45.90 -19.19 -32.51
C GLU A 708 45.12 -20.51 -32.44
N ILE A 709 44.04 -20.68 -33.22
CA ILE A 709 43.09 -21.79 -33.09
C ILE A 709 43.31 -22.89 -34.13
N LEU A 710 43.87 -22.55 -35.29
CA LEU A 710 44.10 -23.47 -36.41
C LEU A 710 44.66 -24.82 -35.94
N ASN A 711 44.07 -25.90 -36.47
CA ASN A 711 44.49 -27.29 -36.24
C ASN A 711 44.53 -27.75 -34.76
N SER A 712 43.96 -26.98 -33.82
CA SER A 712 44.09 -27.25 -32.38
C SER A 712 42.94 -28.06 -31.76
N CYS A 713 41.87 -28.36 -32.52
CA CYS A 713 40.67 -29.03 -32.00
C CYS A 713 39.86 -29.76 -33.08
N THR A 714 38.93 -30.63 -32.66
CA THR A 714 37.84 -31.14 -33.51
C THR A 714 36.91 -29.97 -33.87
N ASN A 715 36.44 -29.91 -35.12
CA ASN A 715 35.59 -28.82 -35.64
C ASN A 715 36.26 -27.42 -35.63
N CYS A 716 37.59 -27.36 -35.46
CA CYS A 716 38.36 -26.12 -35.61
C CYS A 716 38.36 -25.61 -37.07
N PRO A 717 38.54 -24.28 -37.28
CA PRO A 717 38.83 -23.70 -38.59
C PRO A 717 40.03 -24.36 -39.27
N THR A 718 39.94 -24.48 -40.60
CA THR A 718 40.99 -25.06 -41.47
C THR A 718 41.63 -24.05 -42.42
N ASP A 719 40.96 -22.93 -42.69
CA ASP A 719 41.45 -21.79 -43.44
C ASP A 719 41.08 -20.51 -42.68
N ILE A 720 41.97 -19.52 -42.68
CA ILE A 720 41.73 -18.22 -42.01
C ILE A 720 40.79 -17.37 -42.85
N ASP A 721 41.00 -17.32 -44.17
CA ASP A 721 40.35 -16.31 -45.00
C ASP A 721 38.86 -16.65 -45.24
N SER A 722 38.52 -17.94 -45.30
CA SER A 722 37.14 -18.43 -45.24
C SER A 722 36.42 -18.09 -43.93
N GLU A 723 37.12 -18.02 -42.79
CA GLU A 723 36.52 -17.66 -41.49
C GLU A 723 36.37 -16.14 -41.36
N MET A 724 37.41 -15.39 -41.77
CA MET A 724 37.39 -13.93 -41.85
C MET A 724 36.26 -13.42 -42.75
N ALA A 725 35.88 -14.17 -43.79
CA ALA A 725 34.75 -13.87 -44.67
C ALA A 725 33.37 -14.05 -44.01
N GLN A 726 33.26 -14.82 -42.92
CA GLN A 726 32.01 -15.03 -42.19
C GLN A 726 31.81 -14.07 -41.01
N ILE A 727 32.81 -13.28 -40.63
CA ILE A 727 32.73 -12.37 -39.47
C ILE A 727 31.62 -11.33 -39.67
N GLU A 728 31.62 -10.57 -40.75
CA GLU A 728 30.62 -9.51 -40.98
C GLU A 728 29.20 -10.05 -41.23
N PRO A 729 29.00 -11.15 -42.00
CA PRO A 729 27.73 -11.88 -42.01
C PRO A 729 27.26 -12.30 -40.60
N THR A 730 28.18 -12.70 -39.72
CA THR A 730 27.87 -13.02 -38.32
C THR A 730 27.49 -11.76 -37.53
N LYS A 731 28.27 -10.67 -37.56
CA LYS A 731 27.94 -9.40 -36.87
C LYS A 731 26.60 -8.81 -37.35
N ARG A 732 26.26 -8.97 -38.65
CA ARG A 732 24.95 -8.56 -39.18
C ARG A 732 23.79 -9.41 -38.68
N ASN A 733 23.97 -10.70 -38.44
CA ASN A 733 22.86 -11.62 -38.09
C ASN A 733 22.86 -12.12 -36.63
N VAL A 734 23.86 -11.76 -35.81
CA VAL A 734 24.02 -12.24 -34.43
C VAL A 734 24.40 -11.08 -33.50
N GLU A 735 23.82 -11.07 -32.29
CA GLU A 735 24.29 -10.25 -31.17
C GLU A 735 25.00 -11.13 -30.15
N ILE A 736 26.18 -10.70 -29.68
CA ILE A 736 26.96 -11.42 -28.66
C ILE A 736 27.25 -10.44 -27.52
N PHE A 737 26.96 -10.88 -26.29
CA PHE A 737 27.11 -10.03 -25.10
C PHE A 737 27.83 -10.76 -23.97
N ARG A 738 28.78 -10.09 -23.34
CA ARG A 738 29.51 -10.57 -22.16
C ARG A 738 29.01 -9.87 -20.89
N LYS A 739 29.12 -10.58 -19.77
CA LYS A 739 28.85 -10.06 -18.42
C LYS A 739 29.83 -10.66 -17.42
N PHE A 740 30.35 -9.82 -16.53
CA PHE A 740 31.24 -10.21 -15.43
C PHE A 740 30.51 -10.17 -14.09
N ILE A 741 30.83 -11.11 -13.20
CA ILE A 741 30.33 -11.16 -11.81
C ILE A 741 31.52 -11.53 -10.91
N VAL A 742 32.04 -10.58 -10.13
CA VAL A 742 33.26 -10.72 -9.32
C VAL A 742 32.91 -10.88 -7.84
N CYS A 743 33.33 -11.99 -7.23
CA CYS A 743 32.85 -12.45 -5.92
C CYS A 743 33.83 -13.28 -5.12
N ASP A 744 34.17 -12.83 -3.90
CA ASP A 744 34.96 -13.61 -2.93
C ASP A 744 36.26 -14.20 -3.52
N GLY A 745 36.91 -13.45 -4.42
CA GLY A 745 38.10 -13.89 -5.17
C GLY A 745 37.83 -14.73 -6.43
N ILE A 746 36.58 -14.87 -6.86
CA ILE A 746 36.13 -15.67 -8.01
C ILE A 746 35.40 -14.77 -9.01
N THR A 747 35.80 -14.78 -10.28
CA THR A 747 35.09 -14.11 -11.37
C THR A 747 34.31 -15.12 -12.19
N ARG A 748 32.99 -14.95 -12.29
CA ARG A 748 32.17 -15.65 -13.29
C ARG A 748 31.95 -14.75 -14.49
N VAL A 749 32.18 -15.31 -15.68
CA VAL A 749 31.83 -14.67 -16.96
C VAL A 749 30.63 -15.40 -17.54
N GLU A 750 29.62 -14.66 -17.98
CA GLU A 750 28.43 -15.17 -18.69
C GLU A 750 28.41 -14.54 -20.08
N ILE A 751 28.27 -15.36 -21.12
CA ILE A 751 28.20 -14.91 -22.52
C ILE A 751 26.84 -15.33 -23.07
N VAL A 752 26.14 -14.39 -23.69
CA VAL A 752 24.79 -14.54 -24.26
C VAL A 752 24.88 -14.34 -25.77
N ILE A 753 24.49 -15.36 -26.53
CA ILE A 753 24.43 -15.35 -27.99
C ILE A 753 22.96 -15.26 -28.40
N LYS A 754 22.59 -14.30 -29.24
CA LYS A 754 21.25 -14.20 -29.84
C LYS A 754 21.35 -14.08 -31.37
N PRO A 755 20.60 -14.87 -32.15
CA PRO A 755 20.32 -14.48 -33.53
C PRO A 755 19.49 -13.19 -33.57
N LYS A 756 19.66 -12.40 -34.62
CA LYS A 756 18.70 -11.32 -34.96
C LYS A 756 17.46 -11.93 -35.60
N LYS A 757 16.35 -11.18 -35.55
CA LYS A 757 14.99 -11.68 -35.82
C LYS A 757 14.85 -12.22 -37.25
N GLY A 758 14.80 -13.55 -37.38
CA GLY A 758 14.58 -14.25 -38.65
C GLY A 758 15.79 -15.01 -39.19
N ALA A 759 16.95 -14.92 -38.53
CA ALA A 759 18.14 -15.72 -38.83
C ALA A 759 18.18 -17.00 -37.97
N GLU A 760 18.36 -18.14 -38.62
CA GLU A 760 18.69 -19.42 -37.98
C GLU A 760 20.21 -19.68 -38.15
N LEU A 761 20.92 -20.00 -37.07
CA LEU A 761 22.39 -20.05 -37.06
C LEU A 761 22.89 -21.48 -36.86
N LYS A 762 23.54 -22.04 -37.88
CA LYS A 762 24.05 -23.42 -37.86
C LYS A 762 25.58 -23.45 -37.96
N GLY A 763 26.20 -24.38 -37.23
CA GLY A 763 27.66 -24.47 -37.08
C GLY A 763 28.27 -23.21 -36.44
N PHE A 764 27.60 -22.63 -35.44
CA PHE A 764 28.06 -21.43 -34.76
C PHE A 764 29.20 -21.75 -33.80
N ARG A 765 30.31 -21.01 -33.88
CA ARG A 765 31.45 -21.09 -32.98
C ARG A 765 31.63 -19.76 -32.26
N LEU A 766 31.78 -19.82 -30.94
CA LEU A 766 32.15 -18.69 -30.08
C LEU A 766 33.57 -18.94 -29.55
N TYR A 767 34.43 -17.95 -29.73
CA TYR A 767 35.78 -17.89 -29.19
C TYR A 767 35.84 -16.79 -28.12
N GLU A 768 36.44 -17.08 -26.97
CA GLU A 768 36.72 -16.11 -25.90
C GLU A 768 38.21 -16.19 -25.58
N TYR A 769 38.93 -15.08 -25.77
CA TYR A 769 40.37 -14.95 -25.55
C TYR A 769 40.66 -14.08 -24.33
N ILE A 770 41.33 -14.66 -23.33
CA ILE A 770 41.72 -13.97 -22.11
C ILE A 770 43.22 -13.64 -22.19
N PRO A 771 43.63 -12.36 -22.19
CA PRO A 771 45.06 -12.01 -22.28
C PRO A 771 45.89 -12.62 -21.13
N LYS A 772 47.13 -13.05 -21.43
CA LYS A 772 48.06 -13.56 -20.39
C LYS A 772 48.40 -12.54 -19.29
N THR A 773 48.15 -11.26 -19.52
CA THR A 773 48.24 -10.18 -18.52
C THR A 773 47.12 -10.24 -17.46
N CYS A 774 45.99 -10.90 -17.77
CA CYS A 774 44.95 -11.24 -16.81
C CYS A 774 45.27 -12.53 -16.02
N ILE A 775 45.67 -13.60 -16.73
CA ILE A 775 45.79 -14.96 -16.18
C ILE A 775 46.98 -15.67 -16.83
N ASP A 776 47.90 -16.20 -16.02
CA ASP A 776 49.14 -16.85 -16.51
C ASP A 776 48.93 -18.27 -17.06
N ASP A 777 47.98 -19.03 -16.51
CA ASP A 777 47.53 -20.34 -17.01
C ASP A 777 46.03 -20.48 -16.76
N LEU A 778 45.23 -20.68 -17.81
CA LEU A 778 43.77 -20.78 -17.67
C LEU A 778 43.35 -21.98 -16.81
N ASN A 779 44.03 -23.12 -16.92
CA ASN A 779 43.66 -24.37 -16.26
C ASN A 779 43.81 -24.29 -14.72
N LYS A 780 44.71 -23.41 -14.26
CA LYS A 780 45.00 -23.14 -12.85
C LYS A 780 43.88 -22.37 -12.14
N TYR A 781 43.05 -21.62 -12.89
CA TYR A 781 41.97 -20.80 -12.33
C TYR A 781 40.58 -21.22 -12.79
N LEU A 782 40.43 -21.81 -13.98
CA LEU A 782 39.15 -22.26 -14.53
C LEU A 782 38.57 -23.40 -13.67
N SER A 783 37.48 -23.12 -12.94
CA SER A 783 36.88 -24.04 -11.97
C SER A 783 35.51 -24.61 -12.40
N ASP A 784 34.90 -24.03 -13.43
CA ASP A 784 33.63 -24.47 -14.02
C ASP A 784 33.49 -23.88 -15.43
N ALA A 785 32.92 -24.64 -16.36
CA ALA A 785 32.57 -24.20 -17.70
C ALA A 785 31.25 -24.87 -18.12
N THR A 786 30.24 -24.05 -18.41
CA THR A 786 28.91 -24.48 -18.83
C THR A 786 28.80 -24.42 -20.35
N ASP A 787 28.30 -25.50 -20.96
CA ASP A 787 28.29 -25.72 -22.41
C ASP A 787 27.15 -25.01 -23.17
N GLY A 788 26.03 -24.71 -22.51
CA GLY A 788 24.81 -24.24 -23.17
C GLY A 788 24.19 -25.26 -24.13
N GLY A 789 24.55 -26.55 -24.02
CA GLY A 789 24.24 -27.59 -25.00
C GLY A 789 25.05 -27.49 -26.30
N GLY A 790 26.27 -26.95 -26.24
CA GLY A 790 27.29 -27.06 -27.29
C GLY A 790 28.43 -28.01 -26.91
N GLU A 791 29.48 -28.08 -27.73
CA GLU A 791 30.77 -28.70 -27.40
C GLU A 791 31.71 -27.60 -26.85
N ILE A 792 32.42 -27.85 -25.74
CA ILE A 792 33.45 -26.92 -25.22
C ILE A 792 34.85 -27.45 -25.52
N PHE A 793 35.75 -26.56 -25.93
CA PHE A 793 37.17 -26.82 -26.14
C PHE A 793 37.97 -25.75 -25.39
N ILE A 794 38.90 -26.16 -24.54
CA ILE A 794 39.72 -25.27 -23.72
C ILE A 794 41.18 -25.45 -24.14
N LYS A 795 41.87 -24.35 -24.45
CA LYS A 795 43.29 -24.33 -24.79
C LYS A 795 44.10 -23.66 -23.67
N ASN A 796 45.29 -24.18 -23.41
CA ASN A 796 46.15 -23.71 -22.31
C ASN A 796 46.66 -22.27 -22.49
N ASP A 797 46.66 -21.78 -23.73
CA ASP A 797 46.86 -20.38 -24.05
C ASP A 797 45.47 -19.73 -24.08
N PRO A 798 45.13 -18.73 -23.24
CA PRO A 798 43.87 -18.76 -22.46
C PRO A 798 42.57 -18.53 -23.24
N LEU A 799 42.23 -19.51 -24.06
CA LEU A 799 41.14 -19.48 -25.00
C LEU A 799 40.12 -20.58 -24.68
N ILE A 800 38.86 -20.16 -24.57
CA ILE A 800 37.71 -21.06 -24.48
C ILE A 800 36.93 -20.95 -25.80
N MET A 801 36.57 -22.09 -26.36
CA MET A 801 35.76 -22.20 -27.57
C MET A 801 34.50 -23.00 -27.28
N TRP A 802 33.37 -22.57 -27.84
CA TRP A 802 32.11 -23.30 -27.82
C TRP A 802 31.59 -23.49 -29.26
N HIS A 803 31.19 -24.71 -29.61
CA HIS A 803 30.60 -25.03 -30.91
C HIS A 803 29.15 -25.48 -30.73
N PHE A 804 28.24 -24.94 -31.54
CA PHE A 804 26.83 -25.29 -31.58
C PHE A 804 26.43 -25.68 -33.01
N GLY A 805 25.92 -26.90 -33.16
CA GLY A 805 25.30 -27.31 -34.43
C GLY A 805 24.11 -26.41 -34.81
N ASP A 806 23.36 -25.93 -33.81
CA ASP A 806 22.25 -24.98 -33.94
C ASP A 806 22.14 -24.10 -32.68
N VAL A 807 21.99 -22.79 -32.88
CA VAL A 807 21.78 -21.78 -31.82
C VAL A 807 20.32 -21.71 -31.35
N GLY A 808 19.34 -22.05 -32.19
CA GLY A 808 17.92 -21.81 -31.95
C GLY A 808 17.63 -20.34 -31.62
N ASP A 809 16.65 -20.08 -30.73
CA ASP A 809 16.30 -18.72 -30.26
C ASP A 809 17.43 -17.99 -29.49
N GLY A 810 18.55 -18.66 -29.20
CA GLY A 810 19.70 -18.11 -28.48
C GLY A 810 20.35 -19.10 -27.51
N LYS A 811 21.63 -18.85 -27.18
CA LYS A 811 22.43 -19.68 -26.26
C LYS A 811 22.98 -18.83 -25.12
N ARG A 812 23.26 -19.49 -23.99
CA ARG A 812 24.02 -18.93 -22.88
C ARG A 812 25.12 -19.91 -22.47
N VAL A 813 26.33 -19.39 -22.34
CA VAL A 813 27.47 -20.12 -21.77
C VAL A 813 28.03 -19.32 -20.61
N SER A 814 28.74 -19.99 -19.71
CA SER A 814 29.44 -19.29 -18.63
C SER A 814 30.63 -20.07 -18.13
N TYR A 815 31.67 -19.37 -17.69
CA TYR A 815 32.83 -19.99 -17.05
C TYR A 815 33.15 -19.27 -15.73
N LYS A 816 33.85 -19.97 -14.83
CA LYS A 816 34.29 -19.44 -13.53
C LYS A 816 35.80 -19.50 -13.41
N LEU A 817 36.38 -18.40 -12.96
CA LEU A 817 37.79 -18.24 -12.68
C LEU A 817 37.98 -18.02 -11.18
N ASN A 818 38.84 -18.79 -10.52
CA ASN A 818 39.21 -18.61 -9.12
C ASN A 818 40.19 -17.43 -8.92
N ALA A 819 39.95 -16.33 -9.63
CA ALA A 819 40.64 -15.05 -9.52
C ALA A 819 39.65 -13.89 -9.64
N GLU A 820 39.93 -12.78 -8.96
CA GLU A 820 39.25 -11.50 -9.12
C GLU A 820 39.91 -10.74 -10.28
N LEU A 821 39.19 -10.56 -11.39
CA LEU A 821 39.69 -9.82 -12.55
C LEU A 821 39.60 -8.30 -12.30
N SER A 822 40.65 -7.57 -12.67
CA SER A 822 40.61 -6.10 -12.71
C SER A 822 39.67 -5.61 -13.82
N GLU A 823 39.25 -4.35 -13.74
CA GLU A 823 38.37 -3.73 -14.73
C GLU A 823 39.06 -3.55 -16.09
N GLU A 824 40.37 -3.27 -16.08
CA GLU A 824 41.24 -3.24 -17.26
C GLU A 824 41.35 -4.64 -17.89
N CYS A 825 41.45 -5.69 -17.08
CA CYS A 825 41.41 -7.06 -17.55
C CYS A 825 40.04 -7.43 -18.15
N ALA A 826 38.94 -7.10 -17.48
CA ALA A 826 37.58 -7.36 -17.96
C ALA A 826 37.30 -6.68 -19.31
N GLN A 827 37.90 -5.51 -19.56
CA GLN A 827 37.84 -4.82 -20.86
C GLN A 827 38.75 -5.42 -21.93
N SER A 828 39.90 -6.01 -21.55
CA SER A 828 40.86 -6.59 -22.51
C SER A 828 40.57 -8.04 -22.94
N ILE A 829 39.58 -8.71 -22.32
CA ILE A 829 39.08 -10.00 -22.81
C ILE A 829 38.39 -9.81 -24.16
N GLN A 830 38.95 -10.41 -25.20
CA GLN A 830 38.42 -10.38 -26.56
C GLN A 830 37.49 -11.57 -26.79
N GLY A 831 36.55 -11.42 -27.71
CA GLY A 831 35.64 -12.50 -28.09
C GLY A 831 35.18 -12.36 -29.53
N LEU A 832 34.89 -13.49 -30.17
CA LEU A 832 34.60 -13.58 -31.60
C LEU A 832 33.57 -14.69 -31.82
N GLY A 833 32.45 -14.37 -32.48
CA GLY A 833 31.52 -15.37 -32.97
C GLY A 833 31.64 -15.53 -34.48
N ILE A 834 31.55 -16.76 -34.98
CA ILE A 834 31.50 -17.06 -36.41
C ILE A 834 30.45 -18.14 -36.68
N VAL A 835 29.53 -17.88 -37.59
CA VAL A 835 28.54 -18.85 -38.07
C VAL A 835 29.02 -19.54 -39.36
N GLN A 836 28.72 -20.82 -39.54
CA GLN A 836 29.04 -21.54 -40.79
C GLN A 836 27.93 -21.40 -41.83
N LEU A 837 26.66 -21.38 -41.40
CA LEU A 837 25.49 -21.25 -42.26
C LEU A 837 24.39 -20.44 -41.57
N ILE A 838 23.84 -19.46 -42.28
CA ILE A 838 22.67 -18.69 -41.88
C ILE A 838 21.50 -19.12 -42.76
N GLU A 839 20.42 -19.59 -42.15
CA GLU A 839 19.15 -19.89 -42.82
C GLU A 839 18.06 -18.89 -42.40
N GLY A 840 16.93 -18.88 -43.13
CA GLY A 840 15.81 -17.96 -42.89
C GLY A 840 15.93 -16.64 -43.63
N ASN A 841 15.39 -15.56 -43.04
CA ASN A 841 15.50 -14.21 -43.58
C ASN A 841 16.88 -13.63 -43.24
N VAL A 842 17.89 -13.99 -44.03
CA VAL A 842 19.20 -13.34 -44.01
C VAL A 842 19.00 -11.84 -44.25
N ILE A 843 19.48 -11.01 -43.33
CA ILE A 843 19.46 -9.57 -43.48
C ILE A 843 20.46 -9.21 -44.59
N GLN A 844 19.95 -8.85 -45.77
CA GLN A 844 20.76 -8.34 -46.87
C GLN A 844 21.17 -6.91 -46.53
N ASN A 845 22.46 -6.61 -46.66
CA ASN A 845 23.01 -5.29 -46.43
C ASN A 845 22.39 -4.29 -47.41
N THR A 846 21.74 -3.27 -46.88
CA THR A 846 21.23 -2.12 -47.64
C THR A 846 22.32 -1.07 -47.83
N PRO A 847 22.24 -0.18 -48.83
CA PRO A 847 23.19 0.93 -48.92
C PRO A 847 22.84 1.99 -47.87
N PRO A 848 23.84 2.59 -47.18
CA PRO A 848 23.60 3.68 -46.24
C PRO A 848 22.94 4.85 -46.95
N ARG A 849 22.08 5.60 -46.27
CA ARG A 849 21.25 6.66 -46.88
C ARG A 849 21.33 7.97 -46.09
N PHE A 850 21.37 9.08 -46.80
CA PHE A 850 21.20 10.40 -46.19
C PHE A 850 19.74 10.62 -45.79
N ILE A 851 19.50 11.08 -44.55
CA ILE A 851 18.18 11.35 -43.97
C ILE A 851 17.80 12.83 -44.03
N GLU A 852 18.80 13.70 -44.13
CA GLU A 852 18.69 15.13 -44.37
C GLU A 852 19.74 15.48 -45.44
N GLU A 853 19.42 16.42 -46.34
CA GLU A 853 20.41 16.99 -47.26
C GLU A 853 21.48 17.76 -46.45
N LEU A 854 22.72 17.75 -46.92
CA LEU A 854 23.81 18.45 -46.26
C LEU A 854 23.61 19.98 -46.45
N PRO A 855 23.67 20.80 -45.40
CA PRO A 855 23.35 22.22 -45.52
C PRO A 855 24.51 23.00 -46.15
N ASP A 856 24.17 23.86 -47.11
CA ASP A 856 25.09 24.82 -47.73
C ASP A 856 25.78 25.72 -46.69
N ALA A 857 27.03 26.11 -46.99
CA ALA A 857 27.85 26.93 -46.10
C ALA A 857 28.29 28.24 -46.77
N GLN A 858 28.56 29.25 -45.94
CA GLN A 858 29.10 30.54 -46.38
C GLN A 858 30.32 30.90 -45.55
N LEU A 859 31.45 31.11 -46.21
CA LEU A 859 32.75 31.41 -45.59
C LEU A 859 33.24 32.78 -46.09
N THR A 860 33.93 33.55 -45.23
CA THR A 860 34.22 34.98 -45.47
C THR A 860 35.69 35.38 -45.41
N TRP A 861 36.62 34.43 -45.22
CA TRP A 861 38.06 34.72 -45.13
C TRP A 861 38.92 33.51 -45.52
N VAL A 862 40.15 33.77 -45.97
CA VAL A 862 41.16 32.78 -46.41
C VAL A 862 41.83 32.10 -45.22
N GLY A 863 41.80 30.77 -45.20
CA GLY A 863 42.34 29.91 -44.15
C GLY A 863 41.41 28.76 -43.79
N MET A 864 41.75 28.04 -42.71
CA MET A 864 41.06 26.83 -42.29
C MET A 864 39.80 27.12 -41.44
N HIS A 865 38.65 26.69 -41.93
CA HIS A 865 37.36 26.75 -41.23
C HIS A 865 37.01 25.35 -40.71
N ASN A 866 36.99 25.19 -39.38
CA ASN A 866 36.70 23.91 -38.75
C ASN A 866 35.18 23.73 -38.53
N ASN A 867 34.67 22.52 -38.76
CA ASN A 867 33.26 22.14 -38.58
C ASN A 867 32.30 23.01 -39.40
N VAL A 868 32.61 23.19 -40.69
CA VAL A 868 31.83 23.97 -41.68
C VAL A 868 30.36 23.56 -41.65
N ILE A 869 30.10 22.25 -41.58
CA ILE A 869 28.81 21.70 -41.20
C ILE A 869 28.76 21.51 -39.67
N LYS A 870 27.83 22.22 -39.01
CA LYS A 870 27.73 22.31 -37.54
C LYS A 870 27.33 21.01 -36.82
N LYS A 871 26.68 20.06 -37.50
CA LYS A 871 26.45 18.70 -36.98
C LYS A 871 27.54 17.77 -37.52
N THR A 872 27.89 16.71 -36.78
CA THR A 872 28.69 15.61 -37.33
C THR A 872 27.96 14.90 -38.48
N LEU A 873 28.70 14.37 -39.45
CA LEU A 873 28.15 13.73 -40.66
C LEU A 873 27.26 12.51 -40.35
N TRP A 874 27.55 11.77 -39.28
CA TRP A 874 26.70 10.67 -38.81
C TRP A 874 25.30 11.10 -38.35
N GLN A 875 25.03 12.41 -38.20
CA GLN A 875 23.67 12.92 -37.95
C GLN A 875 22.86 13.14 -39.24
N TYR A 876 23.50 13.15 -40.42
CA TYR A 876 22.84 13.31 -41.72
C TYR A 876 22.66 11.99 -42.48
N ALA A 877 23.32 10.91 -42.05
CA ALA A 877 23.17 9.59 -42.65
C ALA A 877 22.68 8.54 -41.66
N GLU A 878 22.10 7.48 -42.19
CA GLU A 878 21.81 6.27 -41.45
C GLU A 878 21.87 5.03 -42.32
N ASP A 879 22.01 3.90 -41.64
CA ASP A 879 21.99 2.59 -42.24
C ASP A 879 21.16 1.66 -41.34
N ASP A 880 20.47 0.69 -41.93
CA ASP A 880 19.59 -0.20 -41.17
C ASP A 880 20.40 -1.35 -40.52
N GLU A 881 21.57 -1.71 -41.07
CA GLU A 881 22.46 -2.75 -40.57
C GLU A 881 23.59 -2.23 -39.66
N THR A 882 24.12 -1.04 -39.95
CA THR A 882 25.40 -0.50 -39.44
C THR A 882 25.19 0.60 -38.39
N ARG A 883 26.02 0.67 -37.33
CA ARG A 883 25.92 1.78 -36.36
C ARG A 883 26.36 3.08 -37.02
N LYS A 884 25.66 4.18 -36.76
CA LYS A 884 25.99 5.50 -37.33
C LYS A 884 27.43 5.97 -37.04
N GLN A 885 28.04 5.47 -35.97
CA GLN A 885 29.44 5.73 -35.59
C GLN A 885 30.47 4.92 -36.39
N ASP A 886 30.07 3.76 -36.93
CA ASP A 886 30.93 2.89 -37.75
C ASP A 886 30.90 3.29 -39.25
N LEU A 887 29.93 4.13 -39.64
CA LEU A 887 29.83 4.65 -41.00
C LEU A 887 31.05 5.50 -41.36
N ILE A 888 31.67 5.16 -42.48
CA ILE A 888 32.89 5.78 -42.98
C ILE A 888 32.50 6.92 -43.93
N PHE A 889 32.89 8.15 -43.58
CA PHE A 889 32.63 9.34 -44.39
C PHE A 889 33.88 9.79 -45.13
N THR A 890 33.73 10.12 -46.40
CA THR A 890 34.81 10.57 -47.30
C THR A 890 34.29 11.63 -48.26
N ILE A 891 35.18 12.43 -48.86
CA ILE A 891 34.79 13.30 -49.99
C ILE A 891 35.05 12.52 -51.27
N ALA A 892 34.00 12.31 -52.08
CA ALA A 892 34.11 11.59 -53.35
C ALA A 892 34.49 12.53 -54.51
N SER A 893 34.04 13.79 -54.48
CA SER A 893 34.41 14.81 -55.46
C SER A 893 34.11 16.22 -54.95
N GLN A 894 34.80 17.21 -55.52
CA GLN A 894 34.57 18.63 -55.28
C GLN A 894 34.77 19.39 -56.61
N THR A 895 33.99 20.43 -56.89
CA THR A 895 34.01 21.09 -58.22
C THR A 895 35.15 22.10 -58.42
N ASP A 896 35.52 22.83 -57.36
CA ASP A 896 36.65 23.75 -57.38
C ASP A 896 37.50 23.56 -56.11
N SER A 897 38.68 22.94 -56.27
CA SER A 897 39.66 22.68 -55.21
C SER A 897 40.72 23.80 -55.05
N ASN A 898 40.64 24.85 -55.87
CA ASN A 898 41.54 26.00 -55.86
C ASN A 898 40.94 27.17 -55.08
N LEU A 899 39.62 27.35 -55.14
CA LEU A 899 38.86 28.29 -54.32
C LEU A 899 38.89 27.88 -52.83
N VAL A 900 38.59 26.62 -52.55
CA VAL A 900 38.49 26.01 -51.22
C VAL A 900 38.89 24.54 -51.32
N GLU A 901 39.41 23.91 -50.26
CA GLU A 901 39.63 22.45 -50.20
C GLU A 901 39.08 21.90 -48.88
N CYS A 902 38.16 20.96 -48.98
CA CYS A 902 37.54 20.33 -47.82
C CYS A 902 38.15 18.96 -47.51
N LEU A 903 38.04 18.55 -46.25
CA LEU A 903 38.44 17.23 -45.76
C LEU A 903 37.49 16.75 -44.66
N VAL A 904 37.28 15.43 -44.59
CA VAL A 904 36.56 14.81 -43.47
C VAL A 904 37.56 14.49 -42.36
N THR A 905 37.26 14.95 -41.15
CA THR A 905 38.09 14.71 -39.96
C THR A 905 37.84 13.33 -39.37
N ALA A 906 38.77 12.85 -38.52
CA ALA A 906 38.60 11.59 -37.77
C ALA A 906 37.41 11.60 -36.79
N GLN A 907 36.75 12.74 -36.59
CA GLN A 907 35.54 12.92 -35.79
C GLN A 907 34.26 12.99 -36.65
N ASN A 908 34.36 12.69 -37.96
CA ASN A 908 33.28 12.80 -38.94
C ASN A 908 32.67 14.22 -38.99
N HIS A 909 33.51 15.26 -38.94
CA HIS A 909 33.17 16.63 -39.34
C HIS A 909 33.80 16.97 -40.69
N ILE A 910 33.32 18.04 -41.34
CA ILE A 910 34.00 18.64 -42.49
C ILE A 910 34.69 19.92 -42.04
N ASP A 911 36.00 19.97 -42.25
CA ASP A 911 36.79 21.19 -42.19
C ASP A 911 37.16 21.59 -43.63
N CYS A 912 37.26 22.89 -43.92
CA CYS A 912 37.63 23.38 -45.25
C CYS A 912 38.61 24.55 -45.19
N GLU A 913 39.69 24.47 -45.96
CA GLU A 913 40.64 25.57 -46.16
C GLU A 913 40.22 26.40 -47.37
N VAL A 914 39.80 27.64 -47.14
CA VAL A 914 39.57 28.63 -48.20
C VAL A 914 40.93 29.16 -48.64
N LYS A 915 41.27 28.95 -49.91
CA LYS A 915 42.60 29.24 -50.46
C LYS A 915 42.67 30.58 -51.19
N GLU A 916 41.59 30.97 -51.86
CA GLU A 916 41.45 32.26 -52.53
C GLU A 916 40.33 33.09 -51.90
N ASN A 917 40.54 34.41 -51.80
CA ASN A 917 39.53 35.36 -51.33
C ASN A 917 38.60 35.83 -52.46
N THR A 918 38.34 34.96 -53.45
CA THR A 918 37.57 35.25 -54.66
C THR A 918 36.11 34.86 -54.45
N GLN A 919 35.16 35.68 -54.91
CA GLN A 919 33.74 35.32 -54.79
C GLN A 919 33.43 34.15 -55.74
N GLY A 920 32.97 33.03 -55.18
CA GLY A 920 32.75 31.79 -55.93
C GLY A 920 31.92 30.78 -55.15
N THR A 921 31.68 29.62 -55.75
CA THR A 921 30.94 28.52 -55.12
C THR A 921 31.57 27.18 -55.53
N SER A 922 31.80 26.31 -54.55
CA SER A 922 32.34 24.97 -54.76
C SER A 922 31.40 23.93 -54.17
N THR A 923 30.89 23.03 -55.01
CA THR A 923 30.02 21.93 -54.60
C THR A 923 30.88 20.79 -54.05
N VAL A 924 30.65 20.40 -52.81
CA VAL A 924 31.35 19.30 -52.12
C VAL A 924 30.45 18.09 -52.09
N THR A 925 30.91 16.94 -52.60
CA THR A 925 30.15 15.68 -52.61
C THR A 925 30.74 14.70 -51.61
N VAL A 926 29.99 14.43 -50.55
CA VAL A 926 30.34 13.53 -49.45
C VAL A 926 29.77 12.14 -49.75
N GLN A 927 30.61 11.12 -49.62
CA GLN A 927 30.23 9.72 -49.66
C GLN A 927 30.20 9.13 -48.25
N VAL A 928 29.11 8.45 -47.92
CA VAL A 928 28.99 7.57 -46.76
C VAL A 928 29.10 6.12 -47.20
N SER A 929 29.78 5.30 -46.40
CA SER A 929 30.06 3.89 -46.66
C SER A 929 29.85 3.06 -45.38
N ASP A 930 29.29 1.87 -45.51
CA ASP A 930 29.22 0.86 -44.45
C ASP A 930 30.40 -0.16 -44.52
N SER A 931 31.26 -0.05 -45.54
CA SER A 931 32.35 -0.95 -45.97
C SER A 931 32.02 -1.98 -47.06
N GLU A 932 30.75 -2.17 -47.44
CA GLU A 932 30.28 -3.00 -48.55
C GLU A 932 29.54 -2.18 -49.64
N LEU A 933 28.74 -1.19 -49.23
CA LEU A 933 27.89 -0.33 -50.05
C LEU A 933 28.05 1.15 -49.67
N THR A 934 27.59 2.04 -50.57
CA THR A 934 27.84 3.49 -50.46
C THR A 934 26.68 4.33 -50.99
N ALA A 935 26.47 5.52 -50.42
CA ALA A 935 25.68 6.59 -51.03
C ALA A 935 26.37 7.94 -50.93
N GLN A 936 25.86 8.93 -51.68
CA GLN A 936 26.46 10.26 -51.80
C GLN A 936 25.41 11.35 -51.58
N SER A 937 25.84 12.50 -51.04
CA SER A 937 25.08 13.74 -50.90
C SER A 937 26.02 14.92 -51.10
N SER A 938 25.51 16.04 -51.60
CA SER A 938 26.30 17.22 -51.93
C SER A 938 25.76 18.47 -51.23
N PHE A 939 26.61 19.46 -51.02
CA PHE A 939 26.27 20.80 -50.53
C PHE A 939 27.20 21.84 -51.16
N ASP A 940 26.73 23.08 -51.27
CA ASP A 940 27.51 24.19 -51.83
C ASP A 940 28.21 25.00 -50.74
N ILE A 941 29.48 25.35 -50.99
CA ILE A 941 30.24 26.31 -50.19
C ILE A 941 30.43 27.58 -51.00
N ALA A 942 29.72 28.65 -50.61
CA ALA A 942 29.86 29.96 -51.22
C ALA A 942 30.88 30.82 -50.45
N ILE A 943 31.93 31.25 -51.15
CA ILE A 943 32.90 32.22 -50.60
C ILE A 943 32.35 33.61 -50.84
N LYS A 944 32.19 34.38 -49.75
CA LYS A 944 31.81 35.78 -49.80
C LYS A 944 33.06 36.65 -49.65
N GLU A 945 33.20 37.63 -50.54
CA GLU A 945 34.18 38.68 -50.36
C GLU A 945 33.86 39.46 -49.07
N ASN A 946 34.89 39.69 -48.25
CA ASN A 946 34.73 40.29 -46.93
C ASN A 946 34.58 41.81 -47.08
N GLU A 947 33.34 42.29 -47.22
CA GLU A 947 33.02 43.73 -47.14
C GLU A 947 33.48 44.25 -45.77
N GLY A 948 34.65 44.90 -45.75
CA GLY A 948 35.36 45.18 -44.51
C GLY A 948 34.58 46.10 -43.57
N GLU A 949 34.21 45.58 -42.40
CA GLU A 949 33.74 46.40 -41.29
C GLU A 949 34.85 47.40 -40.91
N VAL A 950 34.57 48.68 -41.15
CA VAL A 950 35.44 49.77 -40.72
C VAL A 950 35.24 49.94 -39.21
N GLU A 951 36.29 49.74 -38.42
CA GLU A 951 36.28 49.96 -36.98
C GLU A 951 35.95 51.44 -36.68
N GLU A 952 34.79 51.72 -36.07
CA GLU A 952 34.55 52.99 -35.38
C GLU A 952 35.14 52.91 -33.96
N GLU A 953 36.13 53.74 -33.65
CA GLU A 953 36.59 53.98 -32.27
C GLU A 953 35.50 54.74 -31.48
N GLY A 954 35.05 54.19 -30.34
CA GLY A 954 34.03 54.81 -29.47
C GLY A 954 33.98 54.27 -28.04
#